data_AF-A0A915XLZ0-F1
#
_entry.id   AF-A0A915XLZ0-F1
#
_cell.length_a   1.000
_cell.length_b   1.000
_cell.length_c   1.000
_cell.angle_alpha   90.00
_cell.angle_beta   90.00
_cell.angle_gamma   90.00
#
_symmetry.space_group_name_H-M   'P 1'
#
loop_
_entity.id
_entity.type
_entity.pdbx_description
1 polymer ?
#
loop_
_entity_poly.entity_id
_entity_poly.type
_entity_poly.pdbx_seq_one_letter_code
_entity_poly.pdbx_strand_id
1 'polypeptide(L)'
;MPRVPSLRLIAGVCALAAATAGGGSALSGRETIQSATMTPGPWLEDDAPFFSSVVDARAAGASLPATNLAPRALVLPAGRGQWVAFDPDLLRVVAAWQGAGVTPTALAPGSYHKLDRKTPGGQKDLPAPDGRIVIATGLYAGWQTGDRVRFEDPRAPAPSPEEVGRGPIAAEDGRFSAIRLTRDGAVLEYEVAGTAVQEWMSGVPSRSDVVVRQFAVAPSTQVHWLVVGVPAPGHDVHLATSRGARGITLQAVTPAAGMAVQVVRVPAHAAPVRFAVAIHPADAVPAVALGPVPTTVAAPRWREAVTTRVTPSSSRDAYVVDDIALPMPNPWKRLVRVSDVQFLADGTAVCVTLDGDVWTARGVGSRDGEVQWRRFASGLHEPLTLAIRDEQVHVFDRNGIWRLRDTNGDGEADRHELFSNAFAQTADTREFPSTIRLGPGGEFVIAKGGQEATTIGKHNGSVLRISADGRTATVLGYGLRQPQLAVHPQTGLVTASDQQGHYIPSTPLHIVRDRQFYGFLSDILPKEVYPAPIAAPLTWIPHDVNASAMSQVWMLESRMGPLDNGLVHIAYNRPELFRVLLDLDRPVPQAAVVSLTSAFDYPPLNGAVNPEDGQLYIAGFQIVGWGTTATRLAGLGRVRYTGAPVTVPRQLTPMREGVLLRFDLALDRASAANAANFAAASWGYKRTFRYGSPNYKADGTPGVDPLSPSVAYVSADGRGVFVTIPGMKPVMQLKVAWTLKARDGREVKGEAYTTPYALEPFNPRAEGFGDITLDLTRREAPVGPVVAAAPTVDEGREVFVRYGCLACHAPERGAAPKMGPTLAGLYGTSRRLANRPEPVVADEAYLRQSIREPAAAVAEGFDRPGVGMPSFTGVLTDGQVESVILFIKSLK
;
A
#
# COMPACT_ATOMS: atom_id res chain seq x y z
N MET A 1 -0.60 -62.30 -48.74
CA MET A 1 -0.43 -63.16 -47.55
C MET A 1 0.36 -62.38 -46.51
N PRO A 2 0.02 -62.38 -45.21
CA PRO A 2 -1.22 -62.80 -44.52
C PRO A 2 -1.95 -61.58 -43.89
N ARG A 3 -3.29 -61.47 -43.94
CA ARG A 3 -4.40 -62.10 -43.18
C ARG A 3 -4.91 -61.25 -41.99
N VAL A 4 -6.02 -60.56 -42.29
CA VAL A 4 -7.23 -60.18 -41.50
C VAL A 4 -7.77 -61.41 -40.71
N PRO A 5 -8.44 -61.35 -39.52
CA PRO A 5 -9.81 -60.81 -39.24
C PRO A 5 -10.02 -60.13 -37.86
N SER A 6 -10.93 -59.17 -37.59
CA SER A 6 -12.38 -58.94 -37.85
C SER A 6 -13.34 -59.56 -36.84
N LEU A 7 -14.14 -58.73 -36.13
CA LEU A 7 -15.57 -58.91 -35.70
C LEU A 7 -15.94 -57.68 -34.82
N ARG A 8 -16.77 -56.68 -35.22
CA ARG A 8 -18.23 -56.61 -35.51
C ARG A 8 -19.10 -57.12 -34.34
N LEU A 9 -19.98 -56.33 -33.69
CA LEU A 9 -21.28 -55.75 -34.11
C LEU A 9 -21.61 -54.49 -33.23
N ILE A 10 -22.17 -53.35 -33.70
CA ILE A 10 -23.57 -52.99 -34.12
C ILE A 10 -24.58 -53.19 -32.96
N ALA A 11 -25.30 -52.20 -32.41
CA ALA A 11 -26.29 -51.25 -33.00
C ALA A 11 -26.44 -49.99 -32.09
N GLY A 12 -26.67 -48.77 -32.62
CA GLY A 12 -28.00 -48.15 -32.86
C GLY A 12 -28.52 -47.47 -31.57
N VAL A 13 -28.82 -46.17 -31.47
CA VAL A 13 -29.79 -45.36 -32.24
C VAL A 13 -29.58 -43.86 -31.90
N CYS A 14 -29.87 -42.99 -32.87
CA CYS A 14 -29.89 -41.52 -32.76
C CYS A 14 -30.93 -40.98 -31.77
N ALA A 15 -30.59 -39.90 -31.07
CA ALA A 15 -31.57 -38.87 -30.68
C ALA A 15 -30.88 -37.49 -30.62
N LEU A 16 -31.34 -36.56 -31.47
CA LEU A 16 -31.08 -35.14 -31.34
C LEU A 16 -31.67 -34.63 -30.01
N ALA A 17 -30.88 -33.89 -29.24
CA ALA A 17 -31.39 -32.96 -28.23
C ALA A 17 -30.43 -31.77 -28.10
N ALA A 18 -30.99 -30.57 -28.11
CA ALA A 18 -30.30 -29.29 -28.07
C ALA A 18 -29.36 -29.18 -26.85
N ALA A 19 -28.09 -28.88 -27.10
CA ALA A 19 -27.14 -28.50 -26.06
C ALA A 19 -27.30 -27.00 -25.78
N THR A 20 -28.01 -26.69 -24.71
CA THR A 20 -27.93 -25.39 -24.03
C THR A 20 -26.51 -25.20 -23.52
N ALA A 21 -25.91 -24.05 -23.82
CA ALA A 21 -24.61 -23.63 -23.31
C ALA A 21 -24.71 -23.35 -21.81
N GLY A 22 -24.54 -24.39 -20.99
CA GLY A 22 -24.37 -24.31 -19.54
C GLY A 22 -22.90 -24.22 -19.18
N GLY A 23 -22.33 -23.02 -19.23
CA GLY A 23 -21.03 -22.70 -18.64
C GLY A 23 -21.13 -22.54 -17.13
N GLY A 24 -21.43 -23.62 -16.41
CA GLY A 24 -21.31 -23.66 -14.96
C GLY A 24 -19.89 -24.07 -14.59
N SER A 25 -19.03 -23.12 -14.20
CA SER A 25 -17.74 -23.46 -13.59
C SER A 25 -18.01 -24.08 -12.21
N ALA A 26 -17.65 -25.34 -12.05
CA ALA A 26 -17.75 -26.07 -10.80
C ALA A 26 -16.94 -25.37 -9.69
N LEU A 27 -17.63 -24.83 -8.69
CA LEU A 27 -17.08 -24.36 -7.42
C LEU A 27 -17.07 -25.52 -6.39
N SER A 28 -16.37 -26.60 -6.71
CA SER A 28 -16.04 -27.63 -5.72
C SER A 28 -14.53 -27.82 -5.70
N GLY A 29 -13.88 -27.19 -4.73
CA GLY A 29 -12.44 -27.25 -4.51
C GLY A 29 -11.76 -25.89 -4.64
N ARG A 30 -11.80 -25.09 -3.58
CA ARG A 30 -10.76 -24.07 -3.37
C ARG A 30 -10.02 -24.39 -2.09
N GLU A 31 -8.86 -25.00 -2.32
CA GLU A 31 -7.85 -25.37 -1.35
C GLU A 31 -7.38 -24.15 -0.54
N THR A 32 -6.88 -24.43 0.65
CA THR A 32 -5.98 -23.59 1.45
C THR A 32 -5.17 -22.60 0.62
N ILE A 33 -5.03 -21.34 1.08
CA ILE A 33 -4.11 -20.36 0.49
C ILE A 33 -2.81 -21.09 0.16
N GLN A 34 -2.44 -21.13 -1.12
CA GLN A 34 -1.19 -21.73 -1.54
C GLN A 34 -0.05 -20.89 -0.96
N SER A 35 0.35 -21.20 0.27
CA SER A 35 1.69 -20.88 0.74
C SER A 35 2.63 -21.69 -0.14
N ALA A 36 3.71 -21.07 -0.60
CA ALA A 36 4.84 -21.83 -1.11
C ALA A 36 5.12 -23.01 -0.15
N THR A 37 5.55 -24.14 -0.70
CA THR A 37 5.81 -25.43 -0.04
C THR A 37 6.93 -25.39 1.02
N MET A 38 7.17 -24.24 1.66
CA MET A 38 8.32 -23.92 2.48
C MET A 38 7.87 -23.26 3.80
N THR A 39 8.31 -23.81 4.92
CA THR A 39 8.23 -23.17 6.23
C THR A 39 9.21 -21.99 6.29
N PRO A 40 8.76 -20.75 6.55
CA PRO A 40 9.65 -19.59 6.63
C PRO A 40 10.70 -19.73 7.73
N GLY A 41 11.93 -19.25 7.47
CA GLY A 41 12.97 -19.01 8.49
C GLY A 41 12.60 -17.86 9.44
N PRO A 42 13.48 -17.39 10.33
CA PRO A 42 13.17 -16.24 11.17
C PRO A 42 12.91 -14.97 10.33
N TRP A 43 12.14 -14.01 10.87
CA TRP A 43 11.89 -12.74 10.18
C TRP A 43 13.16 -11.88 10.02
N LEU A 44 14.08 -11.97 10.98
CA LEU A 44 15.39 -11.34 10.91
C LEU A 44 16.47 -12.43 10.96
N GLU A 45 17.48 -12.32 10.11
CA GLU A 45 18.64 -13.24 10.11
C GLU A 45 19.55 -12.96 11.30
N ASP A 46 20.18 -14.00 11.85
CA ASP A 46 21.03 -13.89 13.05
C ASP A 46 22.24 -12.95 12.85
N ASP A 47 22.71 -12.82 11.62
CA ASP A 47 23.83 -11.96 11.21
C ASP A 47 23.37 -10.60 10.63
N ALA A 48 22.09 -10.26 10.74
CA ALA A 48 21.58 -8.98 10.25
C ALA A 48 22.27 -7.81 10.97
N PRO A 49 22.97 -6.91 10.24
CA PRO A 49 23.80 -5.87 10.85
C PRO A 49 22.97 -4.73 11.45
N PHE A 50 21.72 -4.59 11.02
CA PHE A 50 20.71 -3.71 11.60
C PHE A 50 19.34 -4.09 11.05
N PHE A 51 18.29 -3.55 11.65
CA PHE A 51 16.98 -3.40 11.03
C PHE A 51 16.29 -2.13 11.54
N SER A 52 15.28 -1.69 10.82
CA SER A 52 14.54 -0.48 11.12
C SER A 52 13.18 -0.80 11.75
N SER A 53 12.78 -0.05 12.78
CA SER A 53 11.52 -0.26 13.50
C SER A 53 11.07 1.02 14.23
N VAL A 54 9.82 1.04 14.69
CA VAL A 54 9.45 1.86 15.86
C VAL A 54 10.08 1.22 17.10
N VAL A 55 10.49 2.02 18.09
CA VAL A 55 10.91 1.51 19.40
C VAL A 55 10.21 2.31 20.49
N ASP A 56 9.31 1.64 21.21
CA ASP A 56 8.62 2.15 22.40
C ASP A 56 9.35 1.69 23.67
N ALA A 57 10.08 2.61 24.29
CA ALA A 57 10.80 2.40 25.53
C ALA A 57 10.12 3.11 26.73
N ARG A 58 8.86 3.53 26.59
CA ARG A 58 8.12 4.22 27.67
C ARG A 58 7.84 3.31 28.87
N ALA A 59 7.72 2.01 28.65
CA ALA A 59 7.47 1.01 29.69
C ALA A 59 8.71 0.62 30.53
N ALA A 60 9.83 1.35 30.40
CA ALA A 60 11.11 1.01 31.03
C ALA A 60 11.16 1.18 32.57
N GLY A 61 10.08 1.66 33.20
CA GLY A 61 9.95 1.82 34.65
C GLY A 61 10.24 3.24 35.15
N ALA A 62 9.90 3.53 36.41
CA ALA A 62 10.01 4.89 37.01
C ALA A 62 11.45 5.43 37.09
N SER A 63 12.44 4.56 36.96
CA SER A 63 13.87 4.88 36.96
C SER A 63 14.44 5.17 35.55
N LEU A 64 13.59 5.29 34.53
CA LEU A 64 13.98 5.61 33.16
C LEU A 64 12.99 6.61 32.52
N PRO A 65 13.39 7.36 31.47
CA PRO A 65 12.55 8.43 30.91
C PRO A 65 11.20 7.92 30.36
N ALA A 66 10.10 8.44 30.91
CA ALA A 66 8.74 7.98 30.60
C ALA A 66 8.20 8.39 29.21
N THR A 67 8.86 9.34 28.52
CA THR A 67 8.45 9.86 27.20
C THR A 67 9.26 9.24 26.05
N ASN A 68 9.98 8.15 26.31
CA ASN A 68 10.93 7.59 25.36
C ASN A 68 10.27 6.72 24.28
N LEU A 69 9.83 7.35 23.20
CA LEU A 69 9.31 6.71 22.01
C LEU A 69 10.06 7.24 20.78
N ALA A 70 10.53 6.34 19.92
CA ALA A 70 11.13 6.67 18.64
C ALA A 70 10.30 6.07 17.51
N PRO A 71 9.52 6.89 16.77
CA PRO A 71 8.82 6.45 15.57
C PRO A 71 9.76 5.95 14.47
N ARG A 72 10.99 6.48 14.45
CA ARG A 72 12.07 6.09 13.56
C ARG A 72 13.23 5.60 14.40
N ALA A 73 13.57 4.33 14.30
CA ALA A 73 14.74 3.78 14.96
C ALA A 73 15.49 2.81 14.05
N LEU A 74 16.82 2.85 14.19
CA LEU A 74 17.76 1.87 13.67
C LEU A 74 18.15 0.96 14.84
N VAL A 75 17.78 -0.31 14.76
CA VAL A 75 18.07 -1.32 15.78
C VAL A 75 19.31 -2.10 15.35
N LEU A 76 20.34 -2.04 16.18
CA LEU A 76 21.68 -2.55 15.90
C LEU A 76 22.03 -3.63 16.93
N PRO A 77 22.51 -4.81 16.49
CA PRO A 77 23.14 -5.75 17.41
C PRO A 77 24.46 -5.17 17.94
N ALA A 78 24.67 -5.30 19.24
CA ALA A 78 25.91 -4.92 19.92
C ALA A 78 26.70 -6.13 20.46
N GLY A 79 26.29 -7.35 20.05
CA GLY A 79 26.93 -8.63 20.38
C GLY A 79 26.26 -9.39 21.53
N ARG A 80 26.28 -10.73 21.49
CA ARG A 80 25.80 -11.65 22.55
C ARG A 80 24.43 -11.28 23.17
N GLY A 81 23.44 -10.96 22.32
CA GLY A 81 22.09 -10.59 22.77
C GLY A 81 21.95 -9.16 23.30
N GLN A 82 22.96 -8.30 23.10
CA GLN A 82 22.87 -6.87 23.34
C GLN A 82 22.38 -6.15 22.10
N TRP A 83 21.57 -5.12 22.30
CA TRP A 83 20.96 -4.33 21.24
C TRP A 83 20.99 -2.85 21.58
N VAL A 84 21.08 -2.01 20.54
CA VAL A 84 21.01 -0.55 20.64
C VAL A 84 20.00 -0.05 19.62
N ALA A 85 19.09 0.82 20.05
CA ALA A 85 18.19 1.55 19.15
C ALA A 85 18.66 2.99 19.00
N PHE A 86 18.94 3.43 17.78
CA PHE A 86 19.36 4.78 17.43
C PHE A 86 18.26 5.53 16.69
N ASP A 87 17.92 6.73 17.17
CA ASP A 87 16.93 7.63 16.59
C ASP A 87 17.64 8.64 15.66
N PRO A 88 17.46 8.53 14.33
CA PRO A 88 18.13 9.40 13.36
C PRO A 88 17.57 10.82 13.32
N ASP A 89 16.37 11.05 13.86
CA ASP A 89 15.75 12.38 13.87
C ASP A 89 16.34 13.26 14.99
N LEU A 90 16.69 12.66 16.14
CA LEU A 90 17.31 13.35 17.28
C LEU A 90 18.82 13.04 17.46
N LEU A 91 19.41 12.21 16.60
CA LEU A 91 20.79 11.73 16.69
C LEU A 91 21.14 11.18 18.09
N ARG A 92 20.25 10.36 18.65
CA ARG A 92 20.36 9.83 20.02
C ARG A 92 20.22 8.32 20.07
N VAL A 93 20.76 7.69 21.10
CA VAL A 93 20.39 6.32 21.47
C VAL A 93 19.10 6.36 22.27
N VAL A 94 18.05 5.72 21.76
CA VAL A 94 16.76 5.55 22.43
C VAL A 94 16.95 4.71 23.69
N ALA A 95 17.51 3.51 23.52
CA ALA A 95 17.84 2.58 24.59
C ALA A 95 18.91 1.59 24.14
N ALA A 96 19.62 1.01 25.10
CA ALA A 96 20.34 -0.25 24.93
C ALA A 96 19.81 -1.29 25.92
N TRP A 97 19.75 -2.55 25.50
CA TRP A 97 19.17 -3.63 26.30
C TRP A 97 19.79 -4.99 26.00
N GLN A 98 19.62 -5.91 26.94
CA GLN A 98 19.97 -7.31 26.80
C GLN A 98 18.71 -8.14 26.59
N GLY A 99 18.62 -8.88 25.48
CA GLY A 99 17.49 -9.75 25.16
C GLY A 99 17.36 -10.13 23.68
N ALA A 100 16.12 -10.35 23.23
CA ALA A 100 15.77 -10.95 21.93
C ALA A 100 15.50 -9.92 20.82
N GLY A 101 16.02 -8.69 20.94
CA GLY A 101 15.78 -7.61 19.99
C GLY A 101 14.52 -6.83 20.33
N VAL A 102 13.58 -6.73 19.40
CA VAL A 102 12.34 -5.95 19.59
C VAL A 102 11.13 -6.86 19.43
N THR A 103 10.09 -6.63 20.21
CA THR A 103 8.87 -7.43 20.15
C THR A 103 8.24 -7.42 18.74
N PRO A 104 7.75 -8.56 18.21
CA PRO A 104 7.24 -8.66 16.84
C PRO A 104 5.78 -8.21 16.75
N THR A 105 5.52 -6.94 17.07
CA THR A 105 4.17 -6.34 17.08
C THR A 105 3.86 -5.52 15.83
N ALA A 106 4.89 -5.05 15.12
CA ALA A 106 4.75 -4.43 13.80
C ALA A 106 4.14 -5.40 12.78
N LEU A 107 3.57 -4.85 11.70
CA LEU A 107 2.79 -5.59 10.72
C LEU A 107 3.62 -6.62 9.99
N ALA A 108 4.81 -6.26 9.48
CA ALA A 108 5.69 -7.19 8.77
C ALA A 108 6.11 -8.38 9.65
N PRO A 109 6.81 -8.19 10.79
CA PRO A 109 7.22 -9.31 11.65
C PRO A 109 6.02 -10.05 12.26
N GLY A 110 4.94 -9.34 12.58
CA GLY A 110 3.72 -9.92 13.13
C GLY A 110 3.01 -10.86 12.16
N SER A 111 2.92 -10.46 10.88
CA SER A 111 2.25 -11.23 9.83
C SER A 111 3.14 -12.27 9.15
N TYR A 112 4.44 -12.30 9.43
CA TYR A 112 5.41 -13.15 8.73
C TYR A 112 5.15 -14.64 8.96
N HIS A 113 4.99 -15.05 10.22
CA HIS A 113 4.66 -16.44 10.59
C HIS A 113 3.17 -16.67 10.80
N LYS A 114 2.40 -15.60 11.05
CA LYS A 114 0.95 -15.63 11.26
C LYS A 114 0.31 -14.78 10.19
N LEU A 115 0.06 -15.38 9.02
CA LEU A 115 -0.33 -14.64 7.81
C LEU A 115 -1.60 -13.79 7.96
N ASP A 116 -2.44 -14.07 8.96
CA ASP A 116 -3.68 -13.37 9.30
C ASP A 116 -3.53 -12.28 10.39
N ARG A 117 -2.34 -12.13 10.97
CA ARG A 117 -2.09 -11.15 12.02
C ARG A 117 -2.00 -9.75 11.42
N LYS A 118 -2.94 -8.89 11.82
CA LYS A 118 -2.96 -7.45 11.52
C LYS A 118 -2.59 -6.65 12.76
N THR A 119 -1.86 -5.56 12.58
CA THR A 119 -1.56 -4.62 13.67
C THR A 119 -2.78 -3.70 13.95
N PRO A 120 -3.22 -3.57 15.20
CA PRO A 120 -4.24 -2.59 15.60
C PRO A 120 -3.79 -1.17 15.25
N GLY A 121 -4.72 -0.28 14.90
CA GLY A 121 -4.39 1.13 14.63
C GLY A 121 -4.00 1.90 15.89
N GLY A 122 -3.19 2.95 15.73
CA GLY A 122 -2.75 3.79 16.84
C GLY A 122 -1.38 3.40 17.41
N GLN A 123 -1.11 3.90 18.62
CA GLN A 123 0.19 3.80 19.29
C GLN A 123 0.17 2.94 20.56
N LYS A 124 -0.86 2.10 20.74
CA LYS A 124 -1.04 1.28 21.95
C LYS A 124 -0.17 0.04 21.95
N ASP A 125 -0.09 -0.66 20.81
CA ASP A 125 0.64 -1.92 20.66
C ASP A 125 1.83 -1.72 19.72
N LEU A 126 2.88 -1.08 20.22
CA LEU A 126 4.09 -0.78 19.47
C LEU A 126 5.22 -1.79 19.73
N PRO A 127 6.19 -1.92 18.82
CA PRO A 127 7.40 -2.70 19.09
C PRO A 127 8.18 -2.05 20.23
N ALA A 128 8.62 -2.87 21.17
CA ALA A 128 9.35 -2.44 22.38
C ALA A 128 10.60 -3.31 22.58
N PRO A 129 11.63 -2.85 23.31
CA PRO A 129 12.76 -3.68 23.68
C PRO A 129 12.32 -4.99 24.32
N ASP A 130 12.67 -6.12 23.70
CA ASP A 130 12.36 -7.46 24.21
C ASP A 130 13.51 -7.92 25.11
N GLY A 131 13.53 -7.40 26.34
CA GLY A 131 14.59 -7.70 27.31
C GLY A 131 14.78 -6.63 28.38
N ARG A 132 15.91 -6.70 29.07
CA ARG A 132 16.25 -5.77 30.15
C ARG A 132 17.01 -4.57 29.60
N ILE A 133 16.39 -3.39 29.69
CA ILE A 133 17.04 -2.11 29.36
C ILE A 133 18.17 -1.83 30.37
N VAL A 134 19.35 -1.50 29.85
CA VAL A 134 20.55 -1.18 30.64
C VAL A 134 20.85 0.32 30.65
N ILE A 135 20.36 1.06 29.63
CA ILE A 135 20.41 2.53 29.57
C ILE A 135 19.32 3.05 28.64
N ALA A 136 18.77 4.23 28.91
CA ALA A 136 17.80 4.89 28.03
C ALA A 136 17.96 6.42 28.05
N THR A 137 17.53 7.10 27.00
CA THR A 137 17.48 8.58 26.93
C THR A 137 16.05 9.10 26.90
N GLY A 138 15.86 10.38 27.22
CA GLY A 138 14.59 11.08 27.03
C GLY A 138 14.49 11.73 25.65
N LEU A 139 13.39 12.42 25.41
CA LEU A 139 13.09 13.09 24.13
C LEU A 139 13.83 14.43 24.00
N TYR A 140 15.12 14.37 23.68
CA TYR A 140 16.00 15.52 23.43
C TYR A 140 17.14 15.11 22.50
N ALA A 141 17.81 16.07 21.87
CA ALA A 141 18.91 15.78 20.94
C ALA A 141 20.07 15.03 21.64
N GLY A 142 20.57 13.97 21.01
CA GLY A 142 21.67 13.16 21.54
C GLY A 142 23.02 13.84 21.41
N TRP A 143 23.18 14.65 20.37
CA TRP A 143 24.32 15.54 20.20
C TRP A 143 23.88 17.00 20.27
N GLN A 144 24.66 17.83 20.96
CA GLN A 144 24.33 19.23 21.22
C GLN A 144 25.60 20.09 21.23
N THR A 145 25.45 21.39 21.01
CA THR A 145 26.54 22.37 21.09
C THR A 145 26.29 23.42 22.18
N GLY A 146 27.35 24.14 22.56
CA GLY A 146 27.28 25.27 23.49
C GLY A 146 27.77 24.97 24.92
N ASP A 147 27.47 25.87 25.85
CA ASP A 147 28.08 25.86 27.20
C ASP A 147 27.46 24.83 28.16
N ARG A 148 26.21 24.41 27.91
CA ARG A 148 25.47 23.47 28.77
C ARG A 148 24.57 22.55 27.96
N VAL A 149 24.35 21.35 28.49
CA VAL A 149 23.40 20.37 27.95
C VAL A 149 21.96 20.83 28.23
N ARG A 150 21.07 20.58 27.26
CA ARG A 150 19.64 20.85 27.28
C ARG A 150 18.85 19.54 27.25
N PHE A 151 17.71 19.51 27.94
CA PHE A 151 16.90 18.29 28.08
C PHE A 151 15.47 18.48 27.57
N GLU A 152 15.34 19.36 26.57
CA GLU A 152 14.11 19.67 25.86
C GLU A 152 14.19 19.15 24.42
N ASP A 153 13.05 18.75 23.84
CA ASP A 153 12.95 18.45 22.41
C ASP A 153 13.04 19.77 21.62
N PRO A 154 14.09 19.99 20.79
CA PRO A 154 14.25 21.24 20.06
C PRO A 154 13.28 21.38 18.88
N ARG A 155 12.58 20.31 18.51
CA ARG A 155 11.72 20.28 17.32
C ARG A 155 10.36 20.88 17.62
N ALA A 156 9.84 21.65 16.65
CA ALA A 156 8.50 22.21 16.74
C ALA A 156 7.45 21.12 17.01
N PRO A 157 6.50 21.35 17.93
CA PRO A 157 5.48 20.37 18.28
C PRO A 157 4.61 20.00 17.07
N ALA A 158 4.05 18.80 17.11
CA ALA A 158 2.99 18.37 16.20
C ALA A 158 1.63 18.94 16.65
N PRO A 159 0.56 18.83 15.84
CA PRO A 159 -0.78 19.28 16.22
C PRO A 159 -1.26 18.70 17.56
N SER A 160 -1.04 17.39 17.79
CA SER A 160 -1.06 16.81 19.14
C SER A 160 0.27 17.12 19.86
N PRO A 161 0.28 17.85 20.99
CA PRO A 161 1.51 18.18 21.71
C PRO A 161 2.32 16.94 22.16
N GLU A 162 1.61 15.86 22.51
CA GLU A 162 2.16 14.57 22.93
C GLU A 162 2.74 13.72 21.79
N GLU A 163 2.51 14.09 20.52
CA GLU A 163 3.08 13.39 19.38
C GLU A 163 4.59 13.69 19.25
N VAL A 164 5.38 12.62 19.21
CA VAL A 164 6.86 12.66 19.21
C VAL A 164 7.47 12.57 17.81
N GLY A 165 6.69 12.10 16.84
CA GLY A 165 7.00 12.01 15.41
C GLY A 165 6.99 13.37 14.74
N ARG A 166 8.00 14.19 15.06
CA ARG A 166 8.06 15.61 14.66
C ARG A 166 8.92 15.88 13.42
N GLY A 167 9.64 14.87 12.93
CA GLY A 167 10.69 14.98 11.92
C GLY A 167 12.08 15.14 12.55
N PRO A 168 13.14 15.38 11.76
CA PRO A 168 14.49 15.61 12.26
C PRO A 168 14.65 16.94 12.99
N ILE A 169 15.72 17.06 13.78
CA ILE A 169 16.25 18.35 14.23
C ILE A 169 16.67 19.24 13.03
N ALA A 170 16.94 20.50 13.31
CA ALA A 170 17.42 21.44 12.30
C ALA A 170 18.75 20.95 11.71
N ALA A 171 18.94 21.12 10.40
CA ALA A 171 20.10 20.55 9.70
C ALA A 171 21.42 21.19 10.16
N GLU A 172 21.37 22.44 10.61
CA GLU A 172 22.48 23.16 11.24
C GLU A 172 22.88 22.60 12.61
N ASP A 173 21.98 21.90 13.31
CA ASP A 173 22.28 21.25 14.58
C ASP A 173 22.80 19.82 14.34
N GLY A 174 22.21 19.10 13.38
CA GLY A 174 22.73 17.83 12.91
C GLY A 174 21.85 17.11 11.90
N ARG A 175 22.43 16.13 11.21
CA ARG A 175 21.75 15.33 10.19
C ARG A 175 22.30 13.92 10.08
N PHE A 176 21.42 12.92 10.16
CA PHE A 176 21.78 11.55 9.86
C PHE A 176 22.05 11.38 8.36
N SER A 177 23.14 10.68 8.01
CA SER A 177 23.57 10.56 6.62
C SER A 177 23.44 9.13 6.10
N ALA A 178 24.05 8.15 6.76
CA ALA A 178 24.09 6.79 6.24
C ALA A 178 24.36 5.73 7.29
N ILE A 179 24.03 4.49 6.93
CA ILE A 179 24.56 3.27 7.53
C ILE A 179 25.51 2.65 6.50
N ARG A 180 26.77 2.41 6.90
CA ARG A 180 27.74 1.67 6.12
C ARG A 180 27.95 0.30 6.72
N LEU A 181 27.74 -0.73 5.91
CA LEU A 181 27.93 -2.12 6.29
C LEU A 181 29.39 -2.49 6.12
N THR A 182 29.96 -3.06 7.17
CA THR A 182 31.35 -3.47 7.24
C THR A 182 31.42 -4.92 7.69
N ARG A 183 32.56 -5.57 7.47
CA ARG A 183 32.80 -6.94 7.94
C ARG A 183 32.56 -7.11 9.44
N ASP A 184 32.79 -6.06 10.22
CA ASP A 184 32.72 -6.08 11.69
C ASP A 184 31.39 -5.51 12.23
N GLY A 185 30.40 -5.22 11.37
CA GLY A 185 29.08 -4.69 11.74
C GLY A 185 28.70 -3.42 10.98
N ALA A 186 27.82 -2.61 11.56
CA ALA A 186 27.35 -1.36 10.96
C ALA A 186 28.05 -0.12 11.55
N VAL A 187 28.41 0.83 10.68
CA VAL A 187 28.88 2.17 11.04
C VAL A 187 27.80 3.18 10.70
N LEU A 188 27.34 3.91 11.71
CA LEU A 188 26.45 5.06 11.58
C LEU A 188 27.26 6.29 11.20
N GLU A 189 26.81 7.03 10.21
CA GLU A 189 27.44 8.26 9.73
C GLU A 189 26.44 9.41 9.81
N TYR A 190 26.84 10.49 10.49
CA TYR A 190 26.01 11.67 10.66
C TYR A 190 26.87 12.92 10.89
N GLU A 191 26.25 14.09 10.78
CA GLU A 191 26.87 15.38 11.03
C GLU A 191 26.23 16.04 12.25
N VAL A 192 27.03 16.73 13.06
CA VAL A 192 26.60 17.52 14.22
C VAL A 192 27.24 18.91 14.10
N ALA A 193 26.44 19.93 13.86
CA ALA A 193 26.88 21.31 13.66
C ALA A 193 28.14 21.45 12.77
N GLY A 194 28.08 20.91 11.55
CA GLY A 194 29.21 20.95 10.60
C GLY A 194 30.32 19.92 10.87
N THR A 195 30.24 19.15 11.97
CA THR A 195 31.26 18.17 12.35
C THR A 195 30.80 16.75 12.00
N ALA A 196 31.56 16.06 11.14
CA ALA A 196 31.28 14.66 10.83
C ALA A 196 31.58 13.74 12.02
N VAL A 197 30.66 12.80 12.27
CA VAL A 197 30.74 11.79 13.31
C VAL A 197 30.49 10.41 12.70
N GLN A 198 31.34 9.46 13.08
CA GLN A 198 31.15 8.04 12.80
C GLN A 198 30.99 7.30 14.13
N GLU A 199 29.92 6.51 14.26
CA GLU A 199 29.60 5.73 15.44
C GLU A 199 29.40 4.26 15.08
N TRP A 200 29.94 3.35 15.87
CA TRP A 200 29.70 1.91 15.70
C TRP A 200 29.62 1.20 17.05
N MET A 201 28.87 0.10 17.05
CA MET A 201 28.72 -0.74 18.24
C MET A 201 29.82 -1.80 18.26
N SER A 202 30.36 -2.09 19.43
CA SER A 202 31.31 -3.16 19.65
C SER A 202 31.04 -3.83 20.99
N GLY A 203 31.49 -5.08 21.14
CA GLY A 203 31.46 -5.80 22.39
C GLY A 203 32.85 -5.84 23.06
N VAL A 204 32.87 -6.28 24.31
CA VAL A 204 34.11 -6.66 24.99
C VAL A 204 34.22 -8.18 24.93
N PRO A 205 35.23 -8.79 24.28
CA PRO A 205 35.28 -10.24 24.06
C PRO A 205 35.11 -11.10 25.33
N SER A 206 35.58 -10.60 26.47
CA SER A 206 35.48 -11.26 27.79
C SER A 206 34.19 -10.98 28.55
N ARG A 207 33.34 -10.03 28.11
CA ARG A 207 32.14 -9.56 28.84
C ARG A 207 30.94 -9.47 27.90
N SER A 208 29.93 -10.32 28.10
CA SER A 208 28.67 -10.34 27.33
C SER A 208 27.60 -9.37 27.81
N ASP A 209 27.86 -8.72 28.93
CA ASP A 209 27.02 -7.79 29.68
C ASP A 209 27.41 -6.32 29.44
N VAL A 210 28.33 -6.06 28.51
CA VAL A 210 28.86 -4.72 28.22
C VAL A 210 28.54 -4.32 26.79
N VAL A 211 27.93 -3.14 26.63
CA VAL A 211 27.70 -2.49 25.34
C VAL A 211 28.71 -1.37 25.16
N VAL A 212 29.51 -1.40 24.09
CA VAL A 212 30.48 -0.35 23.78
C VAL A 212 30.05 0.40 22.54
N ARG A 213 29.86 1.72 22.68
CA ARG A 213 29.68 2.65 21.56
C ARG A 213 31.00 3.34 21.31
N GLN A 214 31.54 3.22 20.09
CA GLN A 214 32.78 3.86 19.70
C GLN A 214 32.51 5.02 18.75
N PHE A 215 33.34 6.07 18.87
CA PHE A 215 33.17 7.31 18.13
C PHE A 215 34.48 7.75 17.48
N ALA A 216 34.37 8.21 16.23
CA ALA A 216 35.35 9.05 15.59
C ALA A 216 34.69 10.39 15.25
N VAL A 217 35.26 11.49 15.75
CA VAL A 217 34.76 12.85 15.56
C VAL A 217 35.80 13.64 14.78
N ALA A 218 35.37 14.24 13.67
CA ALA A 218 36.21 15.11 12.85
C ALA A 218 36.59 16.40 13.61
N PRO A 219 37.64 17.13 13.19
CA PRO A 219 38.05 18.38 13.83
C PRO A 219 36.87 19.36 13.97
N SER A 220 36.80 20.02 15.13
CA SER A 220 35.74 20.97 15.44
C SER A 220 36.28 22.17 16.22
N THR A 221 35.78 23.35 15.89
CA THR A 221 36.03 24.59 16.64
C THR A 221 35.03 24.80 17.78
N GLN A 222 34.05 23.91 17.92
CA GLN A 222 32.97 24.01 18.89
C GLN A 222 33.11 22.96 20.00
N VAL A 223 32.51 23.24 21.15
CA VAL A 223 32.29 22.25 22.20
C VAL A 223 31.03 21.45 21.84
N HIS A 224 31.17 20.14 21.81
CA HIS A 224 30.09 19.19 21.60
C HIS A 224 29.75 18.45 22.89
N TRP A 225 28.47 18.16 23.09
CA TRP A 225 27.96 17.32 24.16
C TRP A 225 27.28 16.10 23.56
N LEU A 226 27.69 14.92 23.97
CA LEU A 226 27.00 13.66 23.68
C LEU A 226 26.21 13.24 24.91
N VAL A 227 24.90 13.12 24.79
CA VAL A 227 24.05 12.51 25.80
C VAL A 227 24.12 10.99 25.65
N VAL A 228 24.68 10.33 26.67
CA VAL A 228 24.81 8.87 26.70
C VAL A 228 23.50 8.24 27.20
N GLY A 229 22.92 8.79 28.27
CA GLY A 229 21.62 8.39 28.81
C GLY A 229 21.60 8.20 30.32
N VAL A 230 20.46 7.74 30.84
CA VAL A 230 20.24 7.38 32.25
C VAL A 230 20.50 5.88 32.41
N PRO A 231 21.57 5.46 33.12
CA PRO A 231 21.84 4.06 33.37
C PRO A 231 20.71 3.42 34.20
N ALA A 232 20.33 2.20 33.85
CA ALA A 232 19.39 1.44 34.66
C ALA A 232 20.02 1.08 36.03
N PRO A 233 19.23 0.87 37.09
CA PRO A 233 19.76 0.44 38.39
C PRO A 233 20.72 -0.74 38.28
N GLY A 234 21.90 -0.60 38.89
CA GLY A 234 22.98 -1.60 38.84
C GLY A 234 23.89 -1.52 37.62
N HIS A 235 23.77 -0.48 36.79
CA HIS A 235 24.68 -0.21 35.67
C HIS A 235 25.33 1.17 35.80
N ASP A 236 26.47 1.32 35.14
CA ASP A 236 27.22 2.57 35.05
C ASP A 236 27.81 2.75 33.64
N VAL A 237 28.38 3.93 33.38
CA VAL A 237 29.02 4.29 32.13
C VAL A 237 30.50 4.57 32.36
N HIS A 238 31.35 3.96 31.54
CA HIS A 238 32.78 4.22 31.51
C HIS A 238 33.20 4.90 30.21
N LEU A 239 34.08 5.90 30.30
CA LEU A 239 34.66 6.60 29.15
C LEU A 239 36.11 6.18 28.93
N ALA A 240 36.41 5.66 27.73
CA ALA A 240 37.75 5.40 27.24
C ALA A 240 38.14 6.42 26.16
N THR A 241 39.33 7.02 26.27
CA THR A 241 39.81 8.06 25.33
C THR A 241 41.15 7.70 24.71
N SER A 242 41.38 8.15 23.48
CA SER A 242 42.68 7.99 22.81
C SER A 242 43.70 9.00 23.35
N ARG A 243 45.01 8.72 23.22
CA ARG A 243 46.08 9.62 23.72
C ARG A 243 45.99 11.07 23.21
N GLY A 244 45.37 11.29 22.05
CA GLY A 244 45.16 12.61 21.44
C GLY A 244 43.89 13.34 21.91
N ALA A 245 42.98 12.67 22.62
CA ALA A 245 41.68 13.19 23.02
C ALA A 245 41.69 13.81 24.45
N ARG A 246 42.75 14.55 24.79
CA ARG A 246 42.88 15.18 26.11
C ARG A 246 41.74 16.17 26.33
N GLY A 247 41.02 16.04 27.44
CA GLY A 247 39.94 16.94 27.84
C GLY A 247 38.53 16.46 27.48
N ILE A 248 38.37 15.31 26.83
CA ILE A 248 37.06 14.64 26.76
C ILE A 248 36.73 14.07 28.14
N THR A 249 35.58 14.46 28.70
CA THR A 249 35.19 14.10 30.08
C THR A 249 33.77 13.54 30.13
N LEU A 250 33.58 12.48 30.92
CA LEU A 250 32.27 11.98 31.31
C LEU A 250 31.78 12.73 32.56
N GLN A 251 30.53 13.14 32.57
CA GLN A 251 29.90 13.88 33.66
C GLN A 251 28.46 13.40 33.86
N ALA A 252 27.99 13.41 35.10
CA ALA A 252 26.58 13.23 35.41
C ALA A 252 25.92 14.61 35.55
N VAL A 253 24.89 14.88 34.74
CA VAL A 253 24.11 16.12 34.79
C VAL A 253 22.68 15.79 35.18
N THR A 254 22.18 16.41 36.23
CA THR A 254 20.81 16.22 36.72
C THR A 254 19.92 17.38 36.24
N PRO A 255 18.90 17.12 35.40
CA PRO A 255 17.91 18.12 35.03
C PRO A 255 17.11 18.59 36.26
N ALA A 256 16.52 19.79 36.20
CA ALA A 256 15.77 20.36 37.33
C ALA A 256 14.64 19.45 37.88
N ALA A 257 14.06 18.60 37.03
CA ALA A 257 13.08 17.58 37.38
C ALA A 257 13.38 16.26 36.64
N GLY A 258 14.52 15.63 36.95
CA GLY A 258 14.92 14.42 36.23
C GLY A 258 15.96 13.57 36.95
N MET A 259 16.32 12.47 36.30
CA MET A 259 17.36 11.56 36.74
C MET A 259 18.73 12.05 36.29
N ALA A 260 19.80 11.65 36.98
CA ALA A 260 21.15 11.95 36.55
C ALA A 260 21.41 11.32 35.17
N VAL A 261 21.74 12.17 34.19
CA VAL A 261 22.02 11.77 32.82
C VAL A 261 23.52 11.78 32.61
N GLN A 262 24.07 10.67 32.12
CA GLN A 262 25.48 10.58 31.73
C GLN A 262 25.69 11.31 30.41
N VAL A 263 26.63 12.25 30.41
CA VAL A 263 26.98 13.07 29.23
C VAL A 263 28.49 13.12 29.04
N VAL A 264 28.93 13.11 27.79
CA VAL A 264 30.33 13.29 27.42
C VAL A 264 30.52 14.68 26.84
N ARG A 265 31.42 15.46 27.43
CA ARG A 265 31.88 16.74 26.88
C ARG A 265 33.05 16.48 25.94
N VAL A 266 32.94 16.90 24.69
CA VAL A 266 34.01 16.87 23.69
C VAL A 266 34.43 18.31 23.39
N PRO A 267 35.58 18.78 23.91
CA PRO A 267 36.07 20.13 23.62
C PRO A 267 36.39 20.34 22.14
N ALA A 268 36.51 21.60 21.74
CA ALA A 268 37.09 21.96 20.45
C ALA A 268 38.49 21.34 20.28
N HIS A 269 38.78 20.84 19.09
CA HIS A 269 39.99 20.10 18.79
C HIS A 269 40.37 20.23 17.31
N ALA A 270 41.67 20.43 17.04
CA ALA A 270 42.18 20.68 15.68
C ALA A 270 42.45 19.42 14.85
N ALA A 271 42.44 18.23 15.47
CA ALA A 271 42.71 16.95 14.82
C ALA A 271 41.65 15.92 15.23
N PRO A 272 41.28 14.95 14.37
CA PRO A 272 40.22 13.99 14.68
C PRO A 272 40.46 13.28 16.02
N VAL A 273 39.40 13.15 16.81
CA VAL A 273 39.45 12.48 18.12
C VAL A 273 38.68 11.17 18.10
N ARG A 274 39.14 10.22 18.91
CA ARG A 274 38.45 8.95 19.15
C ARG A 274 38.25 8.70 20.64
N PHE A 275 37.07 8.21 20.98
CA PHE A 275 36.70 7.78 22.31
C PHE A 275 35.62 6.69 22.23
N ALA A 276 35.35 6.03 23.35
CA ALA A 276 34.30 5.04 23.48
C ALA A 276 33.58 5.21 24.82
N VAL A 277 32.28 4.93 24.84
CA VAL A 277 31.52 4.78 26.08
C VAL A 277 31.09 3.32 26.22
N ALA A 278 31.39 2.74 27.37
CA ALA A 278 30.97 1.39 27.73
C ALA A 278 29.87 1.47 28.78
N ILE A 279 28.72 0.84 28.49
CA ILE A 279 27.63 0.64 29.45
C ILE A 279 27.83 -0.74 30.05
N HIS A 280 27.99 -0.82 31.36
CA HIS A 280 28.37 -2.05 32.06
C HIS A 280 27.67 -2.18 33.42
N PRO A 281 27.56 -3.38 34.00
CA PRO A 281 27.14 -3.53 35.39
C PRO A 281 28.09 -2.80 36.33
N ALA A 282 27.58 -2.25 37.44
CA ALA A 282 28.34 -1.43 38.39
C ALA A 282 29.39 -2.21 39.22
N ASP A 283 29.70 -3.45 38.85
CA ASP A 283 30.60 -4.35 39.57
C ASP A 283 32.08 -4.09 39.28
N ALA A 284 32.44 -3.95 38.00
CA ALA A 284 33.80 -3.76 37.53
C ALA A 284 33.84 -3.03 36.20
N VAL A 285 34.65 -1.98 36.14
CA VAL A 285 34.91 -1.20 34.93
C VAL A 285 35.60 -2.08 33.88
N PRO A 286 35.06 -2.18 32.65
CA PRO A 286 35.66 -3.00 31.61
C PRO A 286 36.90 -2.33 31.00
N ALA A 287 37.88 -3.14 30.61
CA ALA A 287 38.97 -2.67 29.75
C ALA A 287 38.46 -2.50 28.31
N VAL A 288 38.36 -1.25 27.85
CA VAL A 288 37.86 -0.92 26.51
C VAL A 288 39.03 -0.57 25.59
N ALA A 289 39.18 -1.35 24.51
CA ALA A 289 40.16 -1.04 23.46
C ALA A 289 39.54 -0.12 22.40
N LEU A 290 40.22 0.97 22.07
CA LEU A 290 39.80 1.87 20.99
C LEU A 290 40.30 1.35 19.64
N GLY A 291 39.39 0.80 18.84
CA GLY A 291 39.67 0.32 17.49
C GLY A 291 39.75 1.45 16.46
N PRO A 292 40.35 1.22 15.28
CA PRO A 292 40.12 2.09 14.13
C PRO A 292 38.63 2.04 13.74
N VAL A 293 38.17 3.06 13.00
CA VAL A 293 36.84 3.01 12.37
C VAL A 293 36.81 1.80 11.43
N PRO A 294 35.80 0.92 11.48
CA PRO A 294 35.66 -0.15 10.51
C PRO A 294 35.52 0.42 9.10
N THR A 295 36.39 -0.01 8.18
CA THR A 295 36.38 0.43 6.77
C THR A 295 36.30 -0.73 5.79
N THR A 296 36.56 -1.95 6.25
CA THR A 296 36.49 -3.14 5.40
C THR A 296 35.03 -3.44 5.09
N VAL A 297 34.65 -3.30 3.81
CA VAL A 297 33.30 -3.59 3.33
C VAL A 297 32.90 -5.03 3.71
N ALA A 298 31.63 -5.22 4.05
CA ALA A 298 31.10 -6.55 4.34
C ALA A 298 31.28 -7.48 3.12
N ALA A 299 31.51 -8.78 3.37
CA ALA A 299 31.35 -9.76 2.30
C ALA A 299 29.86 -9.94 2.00
N PRO A 300 29.47 -10.28 0.77
CA PRO A 300 28.07 -10.49 0.44
C PRO A 300 27.51 -11.64 1.26
N ARG A 301 26.40 -11.38 1.94
CA ARG A 301 25.64 -12.35 2.76
C ARG A 301 24.86 -13.31 1.87
N TRP A 302 24.35 -12.81 0.74
CA TRP A 302 23.49 -13.58 -0.17
C TRP A 302 24.22 -13.91 -1.48
N ARG A 303 25.09 -14.93 -1.42
CA ARG A 303 25.96 -15.30 -2.56
C ARG A 303 25.26 -16.08 -3.68
N GLU A 304 24.14 -16.70 -3.36
CA GLU A 304 23.41 -17.57 -4.28
C GLU A 304 22.37 -16.77 -5.07
N ALA A 305 22.24 -17.06 -6.36
CA ALA A 305 21.10 -16.60 -7.16
C ALA A 305 20.01 -17.67 -7.16
N VAL A 306 18.75 -17.27 -7.23
CA VAL A 306 17.61 -18.18 -7.37
C VAL A 306 17.05 -18.05 -8.78
N THR A 307 17.04 -19.14 -9.54
CA THR A 307 16.46 -19.16 -10.88
C THR A 307 15.00 -19.61 -10.81
N THR A 308 14.10 -18.82 -11.38
CA THR A 308 12.69 -19.16 -11.54
C THR A 308 12.29 -19.02 -13.01
N ARG A 309 11.00 -19.25 -13.32
CA ARG A 309 10.48 -19.18 -14.69
C ARG A 309 9.26 -18.27 -14.79
N VAL A 310 9.10 -17.69 -15.98
CA VAL A 310 7.86 -17.05 -16.43
C VAL A 310 6.95 -18.12 -17.02
N THR A 311 5.69 -18.12 -16.61
CA THR A 311 4.62 -18.95 -17.19
C THR A 311 3.70 -18.05 -18.03
N PRO A 312 3.82 -18.08 -19.38
CA PRO A 312 2.99 -17.26 -20.23
C PRO A 312 1.51 -17.67 -20.17
N SER A 313 0.62 -16.68 -20.24
CA SER A 313 -0.81 -16.96 -20.38
C SER A 313 -1.12 -17.62 -21.73
N SER A 314 -2.03 -18.60 -21.73
CA SER A 314 -2.57 -19.24 -22.93
C SER A 314 -3.79 -18.50 -23.50
N SER A 315 -4.28 -17.45 -22.84
CA SER A 315 -5.40 -16.64 -23.35
C SER A 315 -5.03 -15.94 -24.68
N ARG A 316 -6.05 -15.67 -25.49
CA ARG A 316 -5.96 -14.94 -26.76
C ARG A 316 -6.49 -13.51 -26.67
N ASP A 317 -6.80 -13.03 -25.46
CA ASP A 317 -7.26 -11.67 -25.23
C ASP A 317 -6.17 -10.65 -25.60
N ALA A 318 -6.57 -9.40 -25.81
CA ALA A 318 -5.63 -8.31 -26.13
C ALA A 318 -4.58 -8.11 -25.03
N TYR A 319 -5.00 -8.19 -23.76
CA TYR A 319 -4.13 -8.06 -22.60
C TYR A 319 -4.22 -9.31 -21.75
N VAL A 320 -3.09 -10.01 -21.64
CA VAL A 320 -2.98 -11.24 -20.86
C VAL A 320 -1.99 -11.07 -19.72
N VAL A 321 -2.13 -11.84 -18.66
CA VAL A 321 -1.23 -11.79 -17.50
C VAL A 321 -0.36 -13.05 -17.48
N ASP A 322 0.93 -12.89 -17.77
CA ASP A 322 1.92 -13.94 -17.58
C ASP A 322 2.33 -13.95 -16.09
N ASP A 323 2.50 -15.14 -15.51
CA ASP A 323 2.96 -15.29 -14.12
C ASP A 323 4.48 -15.36 -14.05
N ILE A 324 5.09 -14.56 -13.19
CA ILE A 324 6.53 -14.58 -12.94
C ILE A 324 6.74 -15.20 -11.57
N ALA A 325 7.25 -16.44 -11.55
CA ALA A 325 7.45 -17.16 -10.31
C ALA A 325 8.41 -16.40 -9.38
N LEU A 326 7.95 -16.13 -8.15
CA LEU A 326 8.76 -15.54 -7.09
C LEU A 326 9.86 -16.53 -6.66
N PRO A 327 11.01 -16.06 -6.11
CA PRO A 327 12.13 -16.92 -5.72
C PRO A 327 11.79 -17.70 -4.43
N MET A 328 10.90 -18.68 -4.56
CA MET A 328 10.40 -19.53 -3.49
C MET A 328 10.27 -20.98 -3.99
N PRO A 329 10.93 -21.97 -3.34
CA PRO A 329 11.81 -21.82 -2.18
C PRO A 329 13.10 -21.05 -2.50
N ASN A 330 13.77 -20.54 -1.47
CA ASN A 330 15.11 -19.93 -1.56
C ASN A 330 16.00 -20.40 -0.39
N PRO A 331 17.35 -20.29 -0.50
CA PRO A 331 18.29 -20.79 0.50
C PRO A 331 18.07 -20.22 1.92
N TRP A 332 17.58 -18.99 2.01
CA TRP A 332 17.38 -18.26 3.28
C TRP A 332 16.01 -18.52 3.92
N LYS A 333 15.18 -19.35 3.29
CA LYS A 333 13.78 -19.61 3.70
C LYS A 333 12.98 -18.32 3.89
N ARG A 334 13.28 -17.30 3.08
CA ARG A 334 12.68 -15.97 3.15
C ARG A 334 11.32 -15.97 2.46
N LEU A 335 10.27 -15.47 3.12
CA LEU A 335 9.02 -15.15 2.40
C LEU A 335 9.26 -13.95 1.50
N VAL A 336 8.66 -13.96 0.32
CA VAL A 336 8.83 -12.91 -0.69
C VAL A 336 7.49 -12.29 -1.00
N ARG A 337 7.09 -11.29 -0.19
CA ARG A 337 5.84 -10.54 -0.35
C ARG A 337 6.10 -9.22 -1.07
N VAL A 338 6.28 -9.31 -2.39
CA VAL A 338 6.62 -8.16 -3.23
C VAL A 338 5.47 -7.14 -3.25
N SER A 339 5.79 -5.88 -2.94
CA SER A 339 4.84 -4.78 -2.86
C SER A 339 4.91 -3.83 -4.06
N ASP A 340 6.09 -3.67 -4.68
CA ASP A 340 6.31 -2.84 -5.87
C ASP A 340 7.46 -3.39 -6.73
N VAL A 341 7.44 -3.01 -8.01
CA VAL A 341 8.47 -3.31 -9.00
C VAL A 341 8.78 -2.06 -9.81
N GLN A 342 10.07 -1.75 -9.97
CA GLN A 342 10.57 -0.71 -10.87
C GLN A 342 11.75 -1.27 -11.69
N PHE A 343 12.23 -0.52 -12.68
CA PHE A 343 13.22 -1.03 -13.63
C PHE A 343 14.45 -0.14 -13.74
N LEU A 344 15.61 -0.79 -13.83
CA LEU A 344 16.82 -0.16 -14.36
C LEU A 344 16.70 -0.03 -15.89
N ALA A 345 17.55 0.80 -16.49
CA ALA A 345 17.53 1.05 -17.94
C ALA A 345 17.74 -0.22 -18.78
N ASP A 346 18.43 -1.23 -18.24
CA ASP A 346 18.69 -2.51 -18.90
C ASP A 346 17.52 -3.52 -18.81
N GLY A 347 16.38 -3.12 -18.22
CA GLY A 347 15.21 -3.99 -18.04
C GLY A 347 15.27 -4.88 -16.80
N THR A 348 16.34 -4.82 -15.99
CA THR A 348 16.39 -5.51 -14.69
C THR A 348 15.31 -4.97 -13.77
N ALA A 349 14.47 -5.87 -13.26
CA ALA A 349 13.48 -5.52 -12.25
C ALA A 349 14.13 -5.35 -10.88
N VAL A 350 13.72 -4.32 -10.15
CA VAL A 350 14.02 -4.10 -8.73
C VAL A 350 12.70 -4.17 -7.98
N CYS A 351 12.62 -5.10 -7.03
CA CYS A 351 11.42 -5.45 -6.30
C CYS A 351 11.62 -5.17 -4.81
N VAL A 352 10.68 -4.50 -4.16
CA VAL A 352 10.70 -4.31 -2.69
C VAL A 352 9.62 -5.16 -2.04
N THR A 353 9.88 -5.66 -0.83
CA THR A 353 8.94 -6.47 -0.06
C THR A 353 8.45 -5.74 1.19
N LEU A 354 7.22 -6.03 1.63
CA LEU A 354 6.73 -5.60 2.95
C LEU A 354 7.70 -5.98 4.09
N ASP A 355 8.40 -7.10 3.91
CA ASP A 355 9.32 -7.68 4.88
C ASP A 355 10.64 -6.91 5.05
N GLY A 356 10.85 -5.86 4.26
CA GLY A 356 12.01 -4.97 4.37
C GLY A 356 13.18 -5.35 3.48
N ASP A 357 12.97 -6.21 2.48
CA ASP A 357 14.01 -6.60 1.51
C ASP A 357 13.86 -5.90 0.16
N VAL A 358 14.98 -5.77 -0.53
CA VAL A 358 15.04 -5.42 -1.96
C VAL A 358 15.66 -6.58 -2.72
N TRP A 359 15.04 -6.96 -3.83
CA TRP A 359 15.48 -8.01 -4.74
C TRP A 359 15.72 -7.43 -6.13
N THR A 360 16.72 -7.93 -6.83
CA THR A 360 16.88 -7.72 -8.28
C THR A 360 16.44 -8.99 -9.01
N ALA A 361 15.79 -8.83 -10.17
CA ALA A 361 15.36 -9.93 -11.02
C ALA A 361 15.72 -9.64 -12.48
N ARG A 362 16.68 -10.39 -13.01
CA ARG A 362 17.15 -10.29 -14.41
C ARG A 362 16.44 -11.31 -15.28
N GLY A 363 16.16 -10.96 -16.54
CA GLY A 363 15.51 -11.86 -17.50
C GLY A 363 13.98 -11.88 -17.41
N VAL A 364 13.35 -10.95 -16.68
CA VAL A 364 11.87 -10.91 -16.57
C VAL A 364 11.15 -10.68 -17.91
N GLY A 365 11.85 -10.13 -18.92
CA GLY A 365 11.38 -9.96 -20.29
C GLY A 365 11.92 -11.00 -21.29
N SER A 366 12.74 -11.97 -20.83
CA SER A 366 13.47 -12.87 -21.72
C SER A 366 12.56 -13.84 -22.49
N ARG A 367 13.05 -14.33 -23.63
CA ARG A 367 12.32 -15.30 -24.46
C ARG A 367 12.43 -16.74 -23.97
N ASP A 368 13.50 -17.09 -23.27
CA ASP A 368 13.67 -18.40 -22.63
C ASP A 368 12.82 -18.54 -21.35
N GLY A 369 12.27 -17.42 -20.87
CA GLY A 369 11.42 -17.34 -19.70
C GLY A 369 12.17 -17.60 -18.39
N GLU A 370 13.50 -17.57 -18.36
CA GLU A 370 14.28 -17.72 -17.12
C GLU A 370 14.47 -16.38 -16.41
N VAL A 371 14.24 -16.37 -15.10
CA VAL A 371 14.43 -15.19 -14.25
C VAL A 371 15.44 -15.49 -13.16
N GLN A 372 16.51 -14.69 -13.10
CA GLN A 372 17.52 -14.81 -12.06
C GLN A 372 17.33 -13.75 -10.98
N TRP A 373 17.07 -14.22 -9.76
CA TRP A 373 16.83 -13.39 -8.59
C TRP A 373 18.07 -13.30 -7.69
N ARG A 374 18.34 -12.10 -7.17
CA ARG A 374 19.32 -11.87 -6.11
C ARG A 374 18.76 -10.90 -5.07
N ARG A 375 19.07 -11.14 -3.79
CA ARG A 375 18.80 -10.17 -2.72
C ARG A 375 19.84 -9.06 -2.80
N PHE A 376 19.36 -7.83 -2.70
CA PHE A 376 20.17 -6.63 -2.80
C PHE A 376 20.28 -5.89 -1.46
N ALA A 377 19.20 -5.81 -0.68
CA ALA A 377 19.20 -5.17 0.63
C ALA A 377 18.17 -5.80 1.57
N SER A 378 18.30 -5.55 2.88
CA SER A 378 17.36 -5.98 3.92
C SER A 378 17.42 -5.04 5.13
N GLY A 379 16.45 -5.14 6.05
CA GLY A 379 16.40 -4.37 7.28
C GLY A 379 15.59 -3.07 7.20
N LEU A 380 14.82 -2.86 6.13
CA LEU A 380 13.97 -1.68 5.95
C LEU A 380 12.64 -1.80 6.73
N HIS A 381 12.03 -0.66 7.07
CA HIS A 381 10.84 -0.60 7.94
C HIS A 381 9.54 -0.58 7.15
N GLU A 382 9.03 -1.78 6.84
CA GLU A 382 7.73 -1.97 6.16
C GLU A 382 7.58 -1.15 4.86
N PRO A 383 8.57 -1.17 3.95
CA PRO A 383 8.46 -0.43 2.70
C PRO A 383 7.37 -1.01 1.80
N LEU A 384 6.64 -0.13 1.10
CA LEU A 384 5.61 -0.53 0.15
C LEU A 384 5.96 -0.21 -1.30
N THR A 385 6.87 0.74 -1.53
CA THR A 385 7.23 1.20 -2.87
C THR A 385 8.68 1.66 -2.96
N LEU A 386 9.20 1.67 -4.18
CA LEU A 386 10.53 2.19 -4.51
C LEU A 386 10.49 3.02 -5.79
N ALA A 387 11.54 3.78 -6.05
CA ALA A 387 11.74 4.54 -7.28
C ALA A 387 13.19 4.40 -7.76
N ILE A 388 13.38 4.40 -9.08
CA ILE A 388 14.71 4.46 -9.70
C ILE A 388 14.93 5.89 -10.19
N ARG A 389 16.10 6.46 -9.85
CA ARG A 389 16.56 7.76 -10.36
C ARG A 389 18.04 7.63 -10.68
N ASP A 390 18.42 7.91 -11.93
CA ASP A 390 19.80 7.82 -12.40
C ASP A 390 20.46 6.45 -12.09
N GLU A 391 19.75 5.35 -12.38
CA GLU A 391 20.15 3.97 -12.06
C GLU A 391 20.34 3.69 -10.55
N GLN A 392 19.88 4.57 -9.66
CA GLN A 392 19.98 4.42 -8.21
C GLN A 392 18.63 4.02 -7.59
N VAL A 393 18.68 3.03 -6.70
CA VAL A 393 17.52 2.49 -5.99
C VAL A 393 17.17 3.39 -4.80
N HIS A 394 15.97 3.97 -4.82
CA HIS A 394 15.42 4.75 -3.71
C HIS A 394 14.21 4.03 -3.12
N VAL A 395 14.23 3.71 -1.83
CA VAL A 395 13.13 2.99 -1.16
C VAL A 395 12.47 3.90 -0.13
N PHE A 396 11.14 3.95 -0.14
CA PHE A 396 10.37 4.68 0.85
C PHE A 396 9.83 3.73 1.92
N ASP A 397 10.25 3.96 3.17
CA ASP A 397 9.84 3.21 4.35
C ASP A 397 9.43 4.18 5.47
N ARG A 398 9.09 3.67 6.66
CA ARG A 398 8.68 4.55 7.78
C ARG A 398 9.84 5.42 8.34
N ASN A 399 11.10 5.07 8.09
CA ASN A 399 12.24 5.90 8.47
C ASN A 399 12.48 7.06 7.50
N GLY A 400 12.13 6.91 6.24
CA GLY A 400 12.26 7.96 5.24
C GLY A 400 12.52 7.39 3.85
N ILE A 401 13.22 8.16 3.03
CA ILE A 401 13.67 7.73 1.70
C ILE A 401 15.12 7.31 1.81
N TRP A 402 15.38 6.03 1.63
CA TRP A 402 16.72 5.45 1.57
C TRP A 402 17.22 5.42 0.14
N ARG A 403 18.46 5.83 -0.10
CA ARG A 403 19.21 5.50 -1.30
C ARG A 403 20.14 4.33 -1.00
N LEU A 404 19.94 3.23 -1.69
CA LEU A 404 20.69 1.98 -1.49
C LEU A 404 21.81 1.90 -2.53
N ARG A 405 23.03 1.68 -2.08
CA ARG A 405 24.21 1.63 -2.94
C ARG A 405 25.03 0.39 -2.65
N ASP A 406 25.41 -0.27 -3.74
CA ASP A 406 26.50 -1.24 -3.78
C ASP A 406 27.75 -0.46 -4.22
N THR A 407 28.68 -0.23 -3.29
CA THR A 407 29.91 0.55 -3.56
C THR A 407 31.10 -0.31 -3.99
N ASN A 408 31.00 -1.64 -3.91
CA ASN A 408 32.07 -2.57 -4.25
C ASN A 408 31.78 -3.45 -5.49
N GLY A 409 30.55 -3.41 -6.00
CA GLY A 409 30.08 -4.14 -7.19
C GLY A 409 29.79 -5.63 -6.96
N ASP A 410 29.57 -6.06 -5.71
CA ASP A 410 29.34 -7.49 -5.40
C ASP A 410 27.86 -7.93 -5.54
N GLY A 411 26.95 -6.99 -5.79
CA GLY A 411 25.52 -7.23 -5.94
C GLY A 411 24.70 -7.10 -4.66
N GLU A 412 25.30 -6.65 -3.54
CA GLU A 412 24.61 -6.33 -2.29
C GLU A 412 24.86 -4.85 -1.90
N ALA A 413 23.83 -4.19 -1.36
CA ALA A 413 23.95 -2.82 -0.87
C ALA A 413 24.77 -2.79 0.43
N ASP A 414 25.98 -2.25 0.35
CA ASP A 414 26.87 -2.03 1.49
C ASP A 414 26.68 -0.63 2.12
N ARG A 415 25.92 0.26 1.48
CA ARG A 415 25.65 1.61 1.99
C ARG A 415 24.18 2.00 1.82
N HIS A 416 23.57 2.30 2.96
CA HIS A 416 22.18 2.76 3.08
C HIS A 416 22.19 4.25 3.46
N GLU A 417 22.03 5.14 2.48
CA GLU A 417 22.01 6.59 2.71
C GLU A 417 20.58 7.06 2.99
N LEU A 418 20.37 7.80 4.07
CA LEU A 418 19.08 8.44 4.33
C LEU A 418 19.00 9.69 3.44
N PHE A 419 18.53 9.50 2.21
CA PHE A 419 18.40 10.57 1.22
C PHE A 419 17.50 11.69 1.76
N SER A 420 16.34 11.33 2.32
CA SER A 420 15.45 12.31 2.94
C SER A 420 14.66 11.74 4.11
N ASN A 421 14.63 12.51 5.19
CA ASN A 421 13.69 12.38 6.30
C ASN A 421 13.02 13.74 6.61
N ALA A 422 13.00 14.67 5.63
CA ALA A 422 12.55 16.07 5.76
C ALA A 422 11.05 16.26 6.12
N PHE A 423 10.34 15.17 6.38
CA PHE A 423 8.95 15.11 6.75
C PHE A 423 8.79 14.30 8.05
N ALA A 424 7.79 14.68 8.83
CA ALA A 424 7.41 13.98 10.06
C ALA A 424 6.81 12.59 9.78
N GLN A 425 7.05 11.63 10.70
CA GLN A 425 6.44 10.31 10.75
C GLN A 425 6.02 10.02 12.19
N THR A 426 4.76 9.65 12.41
CA THR A 426 4.25 9.22 13.72
C THR A 426 4.46 7.73 13.93
N ALA A 427 4.28 7.30 15.19
CA ALA A 427 4.29 5.88 15.53
C ALA A 427 2.97 5.18 15.19
N ASP A 428 1.92 5.89 14.70
CA ASP A 428 0.65 5.26 14.35
C ASP A 428 0.86 4.17 13.29
N THR A 429 0.43 2.97 13.62
CA THR A 429 0.64 1.76 12.80
C THR A 429 -0.15 1.76 11.50
N ARG A 430 -1.04 2.75 11.29
CA ARG A 430 -1.79 2.94 10.04
C ARG A 430 -1.29 4.11 9.18
N GLU A 431 -0.22 4.77 9.60
CA GLU A 431 0.50 5.74 8.77
C GLU A 431 1.53 5.00 7.89
N PHE A 432 1.04 4.29 6.88
CA PHE A 432 1.87 3.55 5.94
C PHE A 432 2.69 4.49 5.04
N PRO A 433 3.93 4.11 4.65
CA PRO A 433 4.70 4.76 3.59
C PRO A 433 4.15 4.34 2.21
N SER A 434 2.94 4.79 1.88
CA SER A 434 2.10 4.20 0.82
C SER A 434 2.75 4.13 -0.56
N THR A 435 3.30 5.25 -1.06
CA THR A 435 3.86 5.34 -2.42
C THR A 435 4.99 6.36 -2.48
N ILE A 436 6.02 6.09 -3.29
CA ILE A 436 7.01 7.06 -3.82
C ILE A 436 7.05 7.00 -5.34
N ARG A 437 7.05 8.15 -6.02
CA ARG A 437 7.26 8.24 -7.49
C ARG A 437 8.17 9.42 -7.84
N LEU A 438 8.97 9.23 -8.88
CA LEU A 438 9.86 10.25 -9.43
C LEU A 438 9.06 11.26 -10.27
N GLY A 439 9.30 12.55 -10.04
CA GLY A 439 8.81 13.63 -10.90
C GLY A 439 9.85 14.07 -11.95
N PRO A 440 9.42 14.82 -12.98
CA PRO A 440 10.27 15.22 -14.11
C PRO A 440 11.49 16.06 -13.72
N GLY A 441 11.44 16.80 -12.60
CA GLY A 441 12.54 17.64 -12.11
C GLY A 441 13.52 16.92 -11.19
N GLY A 442 13.41 15.59 -11.05
CA GLY A 442 14.23 14.80 -10.14
C GLY A 442 13.75 14.83 -8.68
N GLU A 443 12.65 15.51 -8.40
CA GLU A 443 11.94 15.49 -7.11
C GLU A 443 11.20 14.16 -6.92
N PHE A 444 10.95 13.78 -5.67
CA PHE A 444 10.04 12.66 -5.36
C PHE A 444 8.69 13.18 -4.90
N VAL A 445 7.63 12.46 -5.21
CA VAL A 445 6.31 12.65 -4.62
C VAL A 445 5.96 11.42 -3.80
N ILE A 446 5.61 11.63 -2.53
CA ILE A 446 5.26 10.55 -1.60
C ILE A 446 3.83 10.69 -1.07
N ALA A 447 3.18 9.56 -0.81
CA ALA A 447 1.87 9.47 -0.14
C ALA A 447 2.01 8.81 1.24
N LYS A 448 1.32 9.34 2.24
CA LYS A 448 1.30 8.81 3.61
C LYS A 448 -0.11 8.48 4.07
N GLY A 449 -0.27 7.37 4.78
CA GLY A 449 -1.54 6.97 5.41
C GLY A 449 -2.08 8.04 6.35
N GLY A 450 -3.41 8.21 6.40
CA GLY A 450 -4.06 9.28 7.16
C GLY A 450 -4.90 8.85 8.33
N GLN A 451 -5.07 7.55 8.56
CA GLN A 451 -5.77 7.10 9.77
C GLN A 451 -4.95 7.45 11.01
N GLU A 452 -5.61 8.11 11.95
CA GLU A 452 -5.05 8.51 13.24
C GLU A 452 -5.98 7.97 14.33
N ALA A 453 -5.43 7.18 15.26
CA ALA A 453 -6.22 6.58 16.34
C ALA A 453 -5.77 7.01 17.74
N THR A 454 -4.65 7.72 17.89
CA THR A 454 -4.14 8.15 19.20
C THR A 454 -3.74 9.61 19.24
N THR A 455 -3.06 10.10 18.20
CA THR A 455 -2.48 11.45 18.14
C THR A 455 -2.56 11.99 16.72
N ILE A 456 -2.50 13.31 16.57
CA ILE A 456 -2.51 14.01 15.27
C ILE A 456 -1.08 14.47 14.93
N GLY A 457 -0.54 13.97 13.83
CA GLY A 457 0.80 14.35 13.35
C GLY A 457 0.77 15.44 12.28
N LYS A 458 1.96 15.93 11.90
CA LYS A 458 2.08 17.06 10.96
C LYS A 458 1.68 16.72 9.51
N HIS A 459 1.89 15.47 9.11
CA HIS A 459 1.81 15.05 7.71
C HIS A 459 1.05 13.72 7.53
N ASN A 460 0.18 13.35 8.47
CA ASN A 460 -0.73 12.22 8.29
C ASN A 460 -1.65 12.52 7.09
N GLY A 461 -1.97 11.49 6.31
CA GLY A 461 -2.97 11.58 5.25
C GLY A 461 -2.65 12.61 4.18
N SER A 462 -1.36 12.77 3.90
CA SER A 462 -0.83 13.83 3.05
C SER A 462 -0.06 13.26 1.86
N VAL A 463 -0.08 14.01 0.76
CA VAL A 463 0.83 13.83 -0.38
C VAL A 463 1.86 14.95 -0.32
N LEU A 464 3.14 14.58 -0.34
CA LEU A 464 4.26 15.50 -0.19
C LEU A 464 5.16 15.45 -1.42
N ARG A 465 5.65 16.61 -1.86
CA ARG A 465 6.78 16.73 -2.80
C ARG A 465 8.07 16.89 -1.99
N ILE A 466 9.03 16.02 -2.22
CA ILE A 466 10.38 16.06 -1.66
C ILE A 466 11.31 16.62 -2.73
N SER A 467 12.01 17.72 -2.42
CA SER A 467 12.94 18.37 -3.35
C SER A 467 13.99 17.39 -3.90
N ALA A 468 14.53 17.69 -5.09
CA ALA A 468 15.51 16.82 -5.75
C ALA A 468 16.79 16.58 -4.91
N ASP A 469 17.13 17.51 -4.01
CA ASP A 469 18.23 17.39 -3.05
C ASP A 469 17.85 16.69 -1.72
N GLY A 470 16.57 16.31 -1.56
CA GLY A 470 16.05 15.61 -0.40
C GLY A 470 15.84 16.48 0.84
N ARG A 471 16.04 17.80 0.77
CA ARG A 471 16.08 18.67 1.95
C ARG A 471 14.75 19.31 2.32
N THR A 472 13.78 19.39 1.42
CA THR A 472 12.52 20.09 1.67
C THR A 472 11.32 19.21 1.32
N ALA A 473 10.34 19.16 2.23
CA ALA A 473 9.04 18.54 2.00
C ALA A 473 7.96 19.62 1.85
N THR A 474 7.20 19.58 0.76
CA THR A 474 6.09 20.49 0.49
C THR A 474 4.78 19.70 0.40
N VAL A 475 3.77 20.07 1.18
CA VAL A 475 2.44 19.44 1.09
C VAL A 475 1.80 19.82 -0.26
N LEU A 476 1.41 18.82 -1.04
CA LEU A 476 0.61 18.99 -2.26
C LEU A 476 -0.88 18.82 -2.00
N GLY A 477 -1.26 17.98 -1.04
CA GLY A 477 -2.64 17.71 -0.66
C GLY A 477 -2.72 16.99 0.69
N TYR A 478 -3.85 17.11 1.39
CA TYR A 478 -4.06 16.51 2.71
C TYR A 478 -5.52 16.07 2.94
N GLY A 479 -5.79 15.35 4.02
CA GLY A 479 -7.13 14.80 4.27
C GLY A 479 -7.46 13.63 3.37
N LEU A 480 -6.48 12.74 3.17
CA LEU A 480 -6.62 11.44 2.51
C LEU A 480 -6.58 10.34 3.56
N ARG A 481 -7.31 9.24 3.37
CA ARG A 481 -7.44 8.15 4.34
C ARG A 481 -6.29 7.14 4.24
N GLN A 482 -6.13 6.52 3.09
CA GLN A 482 -5.05 5.59 2.72
C GLN A 482 -4.71 5.82 1.23
N PRO A 483 -4.05 6.94 0.91
CA PRO A 483 -3.80 7.33 -0.47
C PRO A 483 -2.74 6.46 -1.15
N GLN A 484 -2.91 6.25 -2.46
CA GLN A 484 -1.91 5.67 -3.37
C GLN A 484 -1.81 6.57 -4.60
N LEU A 485 -0.61 6.89 -5.08
CA LEU A 485 -0.43 7.91 -6.13
C LEU A 485 0.27 7.41 -7.40
N ALA A 486 0.21 8.23 -8.43
CA ALA A 486 1.09 8.20 -9.60
C ALA A 486 1.53 9.62 -9.96
N VAL A 487 2.69 9.74 -10.61
CA VAL A 487 3.20 11.01 -11.14
C VAL A 487 3.44 10.82 -12.62
N HIS A 488 2.90 11.72 -13.45
CA HIS A 488 3.16 11.70 -14.88
C HIS A 488 4.64 12.07 -15.13
N PRO A 489 5.47 11.18 -15.71
CA PRO A 489 6.91 11.38 -15.79
C PRO A 489 7.35 12.64 -16.54
N GLN A 490 6.56 13.13 -17.50
CA GLN A 490 6.89 14.34 -18.28
C GLN A 490 6.26 15.64 -17.75
N THR A 491 5.00 15.62 -17.31
CA THR A 491 4.27 16.84 -16.92
C THR A 491 4.28 17.10 -15.41
N GLY A 492 4.63 16.10 -14.60
CA GLY A 492 4.56 16.18 -13.14
C GLY A 492 3.14 16.16 -12.57
N LEU A 493 2.12 15.85 -13.39
CA LEU A 493 0.74 15.70 -12.93
C LEU A 493 0.68 14.58 -11.89
N VAL A 494 0.23 14.92 -10.68
CA VAL A 494 0.03 13.97 -9.59
C VAL A 494 -1.42 13.52 -9.57
N THR A 495 -1.64 12.22 -9.74
CA THR A 495 -2.95 11.59 -9.50
C THR A 495 -2.89 10.75 -8.24
N ALA A 496 -4.01 10.62 -7.54
CA ALA A 496 -4.11 9.72 -6.41
C ALA A 496 -5.47 9.05 -6.32
N SER A 497 -5.48 7.82 -5.83
CA SER A 497 -6.67 7.14 -5.35
C SER A 497 -6.66 7.12 -3.82
N ASP A 498 -7.80 6.76 -3.25
CA ASP A 498 -7.93 6.58 -1.80
C ASP A 498 -8.77 5.33 -1.50
N GLN A 499 -8.50 4.67 -0.38
CA GLN A 499 -9.31 3.51 0.01
C GLN A 499 -10.62 3.96 0.66
N GLN A 500 -11.72 3.39 0.15
CA GLN A 500 -13.06 3.56 0.69
C GLN A 500 -13.13 3.26 2.20
N GLY A 501 -14.02 3.98 2.89
CA GLY A 501 -14.20 3.86 4.35
C GLY A 501 -14.86 5.10 4.94
N HIS A 502 -14.49 5.46 6.17
CA HIS A 502 -14.98 6.69 6.81
C HIS A 502 -14.66 7.90 5.94
N TYR A 503 -15.67 8.74 5.68
CA TYR A 503 -15.60 9.90 4.81
C TYR A 503 -15.14 9.64 3.37
N ILE A 504 -14.80 8.43 2.97
CA ILE A 504 -14.46 8.09 1.58
C ILE A 504 -15.59 7.19 1.08
N PRO A 505 -16.68 7.74 0.51
CA PRO A 505 -17.92 6.99 0.28
C PRO A 505 -17.75 5.84 -0.73
N SER A 506 -16.92 6.05 -1.74
CA SER A 506 -16.51 5.08 -2.75
C SER A 506 -15.07 5.35 -3.15
N THR A 507 -14.44 4.51 -3.98
CA THR A 507 -13.07 4.75 -4.45
C THR A 507 -12.99 5.99 -5.34
N PRO A 508 -12.22 7.03 -5.00
CA PRO A 508 -12.00 8.17 -5.88
C PRO A 508 -10.75 8.03 -6.75
N LEU A 509 -10.71 8.78 -7.84
CA LEU A 509 -9.48 9.17 -8.54
C LEU A 509 -9.37 10.69 -8.52
N HIS A 510 -8.30 11.24 -7.97
CA HIS A 510 -8.07 12.67 -7.79
C HIS A 510 -6.89 13.18 -8.62
N ILE A 511 -6.90 14.49 -8.91
CA ILE A 511 -5.67 15.26 -9.16
C ILE A 511 -5.24 15.87 -7.82
N VAL A 512 -3.96 15.71 -7.48
CA VAL A 512 -3.39 16.22 -6.23
C VAL A 512 -2.54 17.47 -6.45
N ARG A 513 -2.98 18.61 -5.89
CA ARG A 513 -2.32 19.90 -6.08
C ARG A 513 -2.77 20.95 -5.06
N ASP A 514 -2.04 22.07 -5.05
CA ASP A 514 -2.44 23.33 -4.44
C ASP A 514 -2.84 23.25 -2.95
N ARG A 515 -2.27 22.27 -2.22
CA ARG A 515 -2.58 22.01 -0.81
C ARG A 515 -4.08 21.79 -0.58
N GLN A 516 -4.78 21.18 -1.52
CA GLN A 516 -6.22 20.92 -1.37
C GLN A 516 -6.51 19.87 -0.29
N PHE A 517 -7.72 19.94 0.29
CA PHE A 517 -8.25 18.98 1.25
C PHE A 517 -9.14 17.96 0.56
N TYR A 518 -8.89 16.66 0.76
CA TYR A 518 -9.55 15.57 0.03
C TYR A 518 -10.70 14.90 0.81
N GLY A 519 -11.04 15.42 1.99
CA GLY A 519 -12.30 15.15 2.67
C GLY A 519 -12.29 14.04 3.72
N PHE A 520 -11.16 13.39 4.00
CA PHE A 520 -11.04 12.47 5.14
C PHE A 520 -10.82 13.25 6.45
N LEU A 521 -11.51 12.80 7.51
CA LEU A 521 -11.28 13.19 8.90
C LEU A 521 -11.03 11.92 9.72
N SER A 522 -10.02 11.92 10.57
CA SER A 522 -9.74 10.81 11.50
C SER A 522 -10.77 10.74 12.63
N ASP A 523 -10.81 9.61 13.33
CA ASP A 523 -11.83 9.31 14.34
C ASP A 523 -11.72 10.22 15.58
N ILE A 524 -10.55 10.82 15.80
CA ILE A 524 -10.26 11.73 16.92
C ILE A 524 -10.53 13.21 16.58
N LEU A 525 -10.87 13.53 15.33
CA LEU A 525 -11.27 14.87 14.91
C LEU A 525 -12.78 15.09 15.10
N PRO A 526 -13.23 16.36 15.26
CA PRO A 526 -14.65 16.68 15.28
C PRO A 526 -15.35 16.20 13.99
N LYS A 527 -16.45 15.46 14.15
CA LYS A 527 -17.18 14.89 13.03
C LYS A 527 -17.75 15.97 12.13
N GLU A 528 -17.53 15.84 10.84
CA GLU A 528 -18.12 16.69 9.79
C GLU A 528 -17.74 18.19 9.89
N VAL A 529 -16.69 18.51 10.66
CA VAL A 529 -16.09 19.85 10.69
C VAL A 529 -14.86 19.86 9.79
N TYR A 530 -15.05 20.27 8.53
CA TYR A 530 -13.99 20.26 7.53
C TYR A 530 -13.13 21.54 7.60
N PRO A 531 -11.79 21.43 7.52
CA PRO A 531 -10.89 22.58 7.60
C PRO A 531 -10.85 23.43 6.31
N ALA A 532 -11.31 22.86 5.19
CA ALA A 532 -11.31 23.51 3.88
C ALA A 532 -12.38 22.87 2.96
N PRO A 533 -12.74 23.52 1.84
CA PRO A 533 -13.57 22.90 0.80
C PRO A 533 -12.96 21.58 0.31
N ILE A 534 -13.81 20.58 0.13
CA ILE A 534 -13.40 19.25 -0.31
C ILE A 534 -13.16 19.28 -1.81
N ALA A 535 -11.97 18.85 -2.23
CA ALA A 535 -11.63 18.67 -3.63
C ALA A 535 -12.46 17.54 -4.26
N ALA A 536 -13.05 17.83 -5.42
CA ALA A 536 -13.75 16.81 -6.21
C ALA A 536 -12.75 15.84 -6.86
N PRO A 537 -13.02 14.52 -6.88
CA PRO A 537 -12.28 13.61 -7.75
C PRO A 537 -12.57 13.87 -9.23
N LEU A 538 -11.74 13.33 -10.12
CA LEU A 538 -12.03 13.18 -11.55
C LEU A 538 -13.18 12.21 -11.80
N THR A 539 -13.23 11.13 -11.00
CA THR A 539 -14.32 10.16 -11.01
C THR A 539 -14.38 9.38 -9.71
N TRP A 540 -15.58 8.93 -9.35
CA TRP A 540 -15.77 7.83 -8.42
C TRP A 540 -15.79 6.50 -9.19
N ILE A 541 -15.26 5.46 -8.54
CA ILE A 541 -15.35 4.07 -8.96
C ILE A 541 -16.25 3.38 -7.91
N PRO A 542 -17.36 2.74 -8.31
CA PRO A 542 -18.30 2.16 -7.37
C PRO A 542 -17.69 1.09 -6.47
N HIS A 543 -18.21 0.95 -5.26
CA HIS A 543 -17.68 0.03 -4.26
C HIS A 543 -17.73 -1.44 -4.72
N ASP A 544 -18.81 -1.85 -5.37
CA ASP A 544 -18.98 -3.20 -5.94
C ASP A 544 -18.02 -3.48 -7.10
N VAL A 545 -17.46 -2.42 -7.69
CA VAL A 545 -16.47 -2.50 -8.78
C VAL A 545 -15.07 -2.55 -8.20
N ASN A 546 -14.72 -1.54 -7.39
CA ASN A 546 -13.44 -1.41 -6.71
C ASN A 546 -13.63 -0.89 -5.28
N ALA A 547 -13.61 -1.82 -4.32
CA ALA A 547 -13.70 -1.52 -2.89
C ALA A 547 -12.37 -1.09 -2.26
N SER A 548 -11.23 -1.37 -2.90
CA SER A 548 -9.90 -1.14 -2.33
C SER A 548 -8.94 -0.72 -3.44
N ALA A 549 -8.82 0.60 -3.58
CA ALA A 549 -8.00 1.24 -4.59
C ALA A 549 -6.51 1.13 -4.26
N MET A 550 -5.70 0.91 -5.30
CA MET A 550 -4.24 0.92 -5.20
C MET A 550 -3.66 1.98 -6.15
N SER A 551 -2.40 1.85 -6.52
CA SER A 551 -1.71 2.86 -7.34
C SER A 551 -2.21 2.91 -8.79
N GLN A 552 -1.66 3.85 -9.55
CA GLN A 552 -1.89 3.98 -10.98
C GLN A 552 -0.55 3.93 -11.72
N VAL A 553 -0.58 3.56 -13.01
CA VAL A 553 0.62 3.50 -13.85
C VAL A 553 0.36 4.27 -15.14
N TRP A 554 1.23 5.25 -15.41
CA TRP A 554 1.27 5.96 -16.69
C TRP A 554 1.96 5.07 -17.72
N MET A 555 1.27 4.83 -18.84
CA MET A 555 1.71 3.95 -19.92
C MET A 555 2.62 4.70 -20.91
N LEU A 556 3.60 5.44 -20.41
CA LEU A 556 4.57 6.14 -21.26
C LEU A 556 5.64 5.17 -21.73
N GLU A 557 6.10 5.36 -22.98
CA GLU A 557 7.11 4.51 -23.63
C GLU A 557 6.74 3.02 -23.64
N SER A 558 5.46 2.72 -23.41
CA SER A 558 4.94 1.36 -23.47
C SER A 558 4.79 0.91 -24.92
N ARG A 559 4.77 -0.40 -25.10
CA ARG A 559 4.45 -1.09 -26.37
C ARG A 559 3.18 -1.90 -26.18
N MET A 560 2.17 -1.23 -25.63
CA MET A 560 0.90 -1.79 -25.17
C MET A 560 -0.24 -1.42 -26.12
N GLY A 561 0.08 -0.92 -27.32
CA GLY A 561 -0.88 -0.67 -28.38
C GLY A 561 -1.85 0.45 -27.95
N PRO A 562 -3.17 0.24 -28.03
CA PRO A 562 -4.13 1.30 -27.70
C PRO A 562 -4.10 1.83 -26.26
N LEU A 563 -3.36 1.20 -25.33
CA LEU A 563 -3.12 1.74 -23.99
C LEU A 563 -1.94 2.72 -23.90
N ASP A 564 -1.13 2.83 -24.95
CA ASP A 564 0.05 3.69 -24.95
C ASP A 564 -0.33 5.14 -24.63
N ASN A 565 0.47 5.77 -23.77
CA ASN A 565 0.29 7.10 -23.20
C ASN A 565 -0.95 7.28 -22.30
N GLY A 566 -1.67 6.21 -22.00
CA GLY A 566 -2.82 6.21 -21.11
C GLY A 566 -2.44 6.10 -19.62
N LEU A 567 -3.47 5.98 -18.79
CA LEU A 567 -3.36 5.72 -17.36
C LEU A 567 -4.13 4.44 -17.01
N VAL A 568 -3.47 3.55 -16.26
CA VAL A 568 -4.08 2.32 -15.73
C VAL A 568 -4.24 2.45 -14.22
N HIS A 569 -5.40 2.05 -13.70
CA HIS A 569 -5.70 2.02 -12.27
C HIS A 569 -5.76 0.59 -11.74
N ILE A 570 -5.19 0.35 -10.55
CA ILE A 570 -5.05 -0.97 -9.94
C ILE A 570 -6.10 -1.18 -8.83
N ALA A 571 -6.76 -2.34 -8.82
CA ALA A 571 -7.72 -2.74 -7.80
C ALA A 571 -7.30 -4.00 -7.04
N TYR A 572 -7.39 -3.94 -5.70
CA TYR A 572 -6.91 -4.98 -4.80
C TYR A 572 -7.98 -6.03 -4.43
N ASN A 573 -9.20 -5.57 -4.11
CA ASN A 573 -10.23 -6.43 -3.51
C ASN A 573 -10.69 -7.53 -4.48
N ARG A 574 -11.09 -7.14 -5.69
CA ARG A 574 -11.25 -8.03 -6.83
C ARG A 574 -10.09 -7.71 -7.77
N PRO A 575 -9.06 -8.56 -7.83
CA PRO A 575 -7.85 -8.29 -8.60
C PRO A 575 -8.15 -7.93 -10.05
N GLU A 576 -7.97 -6.66 -10.39
CA GLU A 576 -8.41 -6.11 -11.68
C GLU A 576 -7.61 -4.85 -12.04
N LEU A 577 -7.37 -4.66 -13.33
CA LEU A 577 -6.87 -3.41 -13.90
C LEU A 577 -7.98 -2.68 -14.63
N PHE A 578 -8.00 -1.36 -14.49
CA PHE A 578 -8.92 -0.48 -15.18
C PHE A 578 -8.15 0.45 -16.12
N ARG A 579 -8.65 0.61 -17.35
CA ARG A 579 -8.23 1.72 -18.22
C ARG A 579 -8.91 2.99 -17.71
N VAL A 580 -8.13 4.03 -17.45
CA VAL A 580 -8.64 5.37 -17.14
C VAL A 580 -8.70 6.20 -18.42
N LEU A 581 -9.88 6.69 -18.74
CA LEU A 581 -10.16 7.56 -19.88
C LEU A 581 -10.23 8.99 -19.35
N LEU A 582 -9.10 9.69 -19.41
CA LEU A 582 -8.95 11.05 -18.93
C LEU A 582 -9.55 12.06 -19.92
N ASP A 583 -10.25 13.06 -19.39
CA ASP A 583 -10.79 14.20 -20.15
C ASP A 583 -10.41 15.49 -19.41
N LEU A 584 -9.13 15.86 -19.55
CA LEU A 584 -8.49 16.94 -18.78
C LEU A 584 -8.57 18.31 -19.45
N ASP A 585 -8.85 18.36 -20.76
CA ASP A 585 -8.87 19.60 -21.55
C ASP A 585 -10.17 20.42 -21.35
N ARG A 586 -11.14 19.86 -20.63
CA ARG A 586 -12.40 20.53 -20.28
C ARG A 586 -12.21 21.57 -19.16
N PRO A 587 -13.12 22.57 -19.06
CA PRO A 587 -13.13 23.52 -17.94
C PRO A 587 -13.23 22.83 -16.57
N VAL A 588 -13.91 21.69 -16.50
CA VAL A 588 -13.96 20.81 -15.32
C VAL A 588 -13.37 19.45 -15.71
N PRO A 589 -12.15 19.12 -15.27
CA PRO A 589 -11.54 17.83 -15.54
C PRO A 589 -12.37 16.68 -14.98
N GLN A 590 -12.51 15.62 -15.77
CA GLN A 590 -13.25 14.42 -15.39
C GLN A 590 -12.62 13.18 -16.02
N ALA A 591 -13.04 11.99 -15.58
CA ALA A 591 -12.58 10.74 -16.14
C ALA A 591 -13.70 9.71 -16.21
N ALA A 592 -13.49 8.68 -17.04
CA ALA A 592 -14.22 7.44 -16.99
C ALA A 592 -13.26 6.27 -16.74
N VAL A 593 -13.75 5.20 -16.12
CA VAL A 593 -12.98 3.96 -15.94
C VAL A 593 -13.71 2.78 -16.58
N VAL A 594 -12.93 1.88 -17.18
CA VAL A 594 -13.42 0.65 -17.82
C VAL A 594 -12.53 -0.51 -17.42
N SER A 595 -13.13 -1.66 -17.12
CA SER A 595 -12.40 -2.91 -16.87
C SER A 595 -11.49 -3.25 -18.05
N LEU A 596 -10.24 -3.59 -17.76
CA LEU A 596 -9.25 -3.99 -18.76
C LEU A 596 -8.99 -5.50 -18.70
N THR A 597 -8.65 -6.01 -17.52
CA THR A 597 -8.38 -7.43 -17.28
C THR A 597 -8.47 -7.75 -15.79
N SER A 598 -8.98 -8.93 -15.45
CA SER A 598 -9.10 -9.46 -14.09
C SER A 598 -8.38 -10.80 -13.92
N ALA A 599 -7.36 -11.07 -14.74
CA ALA A 599 -6.69 -12.37 -14.84
C ALA A 599 -5.65 -12.63 -13.72
N PHE A 600 -5.77 -11.96 -12.57
CA PHE A 600 -4.85 -12.08 -11.44
C PHE A 600 -5.39 -13.04 -10.37
N ASP A 601 -4.54 -13.92 -9.87
CA ASP A 601 -4.82 -14.86 -8.78
C ASP A 601 -4.22 -14.41 -7.42
N TYR A 602 -3.39 -13.36 -7.45
CA TYR A 602 -2.88 -12.59 -6.31
C TYR A 602 -3.44 -11.15 -6.36
N PRO A 603 -3.42 -10.41 -5.25
CA PRO A 603 -3.94 -9.05 -5.25
C PRO A 603 -2.85 -8.05 -5.70
N PRO A 604 -3.08 -7.28 -6.77
CA PRO A 604 -2.11 -6.31 -7.28
C PRO A 604 -2.08 -5.04 -6.41
N LEU A 605 -0.90 -4.44 -6.29
CA LEU A 605 -0.66 -3.23 -5.49
C LEU A 605 -0.01 -2.12 -6.32
N ASN A 606 1.15 -2.41 -6.90
CA ASN A 606 1.97 -1.43 -7.62
C ASN A 606 2.61 -2.04 -8.85
N GLY A 607 3.06 -1.19 -9.77
CA GLY A 607 3.72 -1.63 -10.98
C GLY A 607 4.40 -0.51 -11.76
N ALA A 608 5.10 -0.93 -12.81
CA ALA A 608 5.82 -0.06 -13.72
C ALA A 608 5.89 -0.68 -15.12
N VAL A 609 6.13 0.16 -16.12
CA VAL A 609 6.45 -0.28 -17.49
C VAL A 609 7.94 -0.61 -17.53
N ASN A 610 8.30 -1.76 -18.08
CA ASN A 610 9.69 -2.12 -18.32
C ASN A 610 10.20 -1.40 -19.58
N PRO A 611 11.31 -0.64 -19.51
CA PRO A 611 11.82 0.13 -20.65
C PRO A 611 12.38 -0.75 -21.79
N GLU A 612 12.78 -1.99 -21.52
CA GLU A 612 13.36 -2.91 -22.50
C GLU A 612 12.28 -3.48 -23.44
N ASP A 613 11.21 -4.03 -22.86
CA ASP A 613 10.14 -4.70 -23.61
C ASP A 613 8.85 -3.86 -23.78
N GLY A 614 8.73 -2.75 -23.04
CA GLY A 614 7.59 -1.84 -23.06
C GLY A 614 6.31 -2.43 -22.46
N GLN A 615 6.39 -3.54 -21.71
CA GLN A 615 5.23 -4.20 -21.09
C GLN A 615 5.03 -3.74 -19.64
N LEU A 616 3.81 -3.91 -19.13
CA LEU A 616 3.46 -3.53 -17.75
C LEU A 616 3.68 -4.70 -16.79
N TYR A 617 4.41 -4.45 -15.72
CA TYR A 617 4.63 -5.42 -14.65
C TYR A 617 3.93 -4.96 -13.37
N ILE A 618 3.25 -5.91 -12.71
CA ILE A 618 2.43 -5.66 -11.53
C ILE A 618 2.89 -6.59 -10.42
N ALA A 619 3.21 -6.01 -9.26
CA ALA A 619 3.50 -6.72 -8.04
C ALA A 619 2.35 -6.58 -7.03
N GLY A 620 2.22 -7.54 -6.14
CA GLY A 620 1.37 -7.36 -4.97
C GLY A 620 1.31 -8.57 -4.05
N PHE A 621 0.75 -8.34 -2.86
CA PHE A 621 0.60 -9.34 -1.82
C PHE A 621 -0.64 -9.06 -0.98
N GLN A 622 -1.14 -10.07 -0.26
CA GLN A 622 -2.11 -9.91 0.82
C GLN A 622 -1.50 -10.22 2.17
N ILE A 623 -2.02 -9.55 3.19
CA ILE A 623 -2.09 -10.10 4.54
C ILE A 623 -3.48 -10.71 4.67
N VAL A 624 -3.55 -11.95 5.13
CA VAL A 624 -4.82 -12.68 5.23
C VAL A 624 -5.77 -11.90 6.13
N GLY A 625 -7.01 -11.73 5.65
CA GLY A 625 -7.97 -10.86 6.31
C GLY A 625 -7.83 -9.37 5.97
N TRP A 626 -7.24 -9.00 4.82
CA TRP A 626 -7.35 -7.63 4.26
C TRP A 626 -8.51 -7.45 3.26
N GLY A 627 -9.31 -8.49 3.04
CA GLY A 627 -10.48 -8.40 2.18
C GLY A 627 -10.11 -8.38 0.70
N THR A 628 -9.68 -9.52 0.16
CA THR A 628 -9.53 -9.75 -1.28
C THR A 628 -10.14 -11.10 -1.67
N THR A 629 -10.52 -11.25 -2.94
CA THR A 629 -10.96 -12.52 -3.54
C THR A 629 -9.80 -13.37 -4.08
N ALA A 630 -8.57 -12.83 -4.06
CA ALA A 630 -7.36 -13.51 -4.48
C ALA A 630 -7.05 -14.74 -3.60
N THR A 631 -6.55 -15.81 -4.22
CA THR A 631 -6.24 -17.09 -3.56
C THR A 631 -4.76 -17.26 -3.24
N ARG A 632 -3.90 -16.49 -3.89
CA ARG A 632 -2.44 -16.54 -3.69
C ARG A 632 -1.95 -15.38 -2.82
N LEU A 633 -0.98 -15.67 -1.96
CA LEU A 633 -0.46 -14.71 -0.96
C LEU A 633 0.26 -13.52 -1.60
N ALA A 634 1.09 -13.77 -2.62
CA ALA A 634 1.86 -12.75 -3.31
C ALA A 634 2.18 -13.18 -4.75
N GLY A 635 2.41 -12.21 -5.63
CA GLY A 635 2.79 -12.47 -7.01
C GLY A 635 3.46 -11.29 -7.71
N LEU A 636 4.09 -11.62 -8.83
CA LEU A 636 4.60 -10.70 -9.82
C LEU A 636 4.08 -11.19 -11.18
N GLY A 637 3.46 -10.32 -11.96
CA GLY A 637 2.90 -10.67 -13.26
C GLY A 637 3.24 -9.64 -14.32
N ARG A 638 3.40 -10.11 -15.56
CA ARG A 638 3.56 -9.26 -16.74
C ARG A 638 2.24 -9.19 -17.48
N VAL A 639 1.65 -8.01 -17.54
CA VAL A 639 0.55 -7.70 -18.44
C VAL A 639 1.13 -7.48 -19.83
N ARG A 640 0.90 -8.43 -20.72
CA ARG A 640 1.44 -8.45 -22.08
C ARG A 640 0.37 -8.11 -23.10
N TYR A 641 0.68 -7.18 -24.00
CA TYR A 641 -0.14 -6.93 -25.19
C TYR A 641 0.14 -8.00 -26.25
N THR A 642 -0.91 -8.70 -26.69
CA THR A 642 -0.78 -9.82 -27.64
C THR A 642 -0.81 -9.38 -29.10
N GLY A 643 -1.08 -8.09 -29.37
CA GLY A 643 -1.40 -7.59 -30.71
C GLY A 643 -2.85 -7.82 -31.13
N ALA A 644 -3.66 -8.51 -30.32
CA ALA A 644 -5.08 -8.68 -30.62
C ALA A 644 -5.85 -7.36 -30.50
N PRO A 645 -6.96 -7.17 -31.24
CA PRO A 645 -7.75 -5.95 -31.18
C PRO A 645 -8.34 -5.70 -29.78
N VAL A 646 -8.26 -4.44 -29.34
CA VAL A 646 -8.77 -4.00 -28.05
C VAL A 646 -10.27 -3.68 -28.17
N THR A 647 -11.09 -4.29 -27.31
CA THR A 647 -12.55 -4.15 -27.30
C THR A 647 -13.06 -3.08 -26.35
N VAL A 648 -12.21 -2.56 -25.46
CA VAL A 648 -12.57 -1.45 -24.57
C VAL A 648 -12.49 -0.12 -25.32
N PRO A 649 -13.38 0.84 -25.04
CA PRO A 649 -13.34 2.14 -25.69
C PRO A 649 -12.05 2.90 -25.37
N ARG A 650 -11.62 3.75 -26.30
CA ARG A 650 -10.54 4.74 -26.13
C ARG A 650 -11.04 6.07 -25.57
N GLN A 651 -12.35 6.31 -25.60
CA GLN A 651 -13.00 7.50 -25.08
C GLN A 651 -14.42 7.18 -24.64
N LEU A 652 -14.82 7.74 -23.50
CA LEU A 652 -16.21 7.84 -23.08
C LEU A 652 -16.44 9.23 -22.49
N THR A 653 -17.34 9.98 -23.11
CA THR A 653 -17.59 11.38 -22.75
C THR A 653 -19.08 11.60 -22.55
N PRO A 654 -19.54 11.81 -21.30
CA PRO A 654 -20.89 12.28 -21.03
C PRO A 654 -21.10 13.69 -21.57
N MET A 655 -22.23 13.91 -22.23
CA MET A 655 -22.63 15.17 -22.85
C MET A 655 -24.08 15.48 -22.49
N ARG A 656 -24.55 16.69 -22.81
CA ARG A 656 -25.89 17.16 -22.44
C ARG A 656 -27.01 16.29 -23.01
N GLU A 657 -26.85 15.82 -24.23
CA GLU A 657 -27.86 15.05 -24.96
C GLU A 657 -27.70 13.53 -24.80
N GLY A 658 -26.58 13.06 -24.24
CA GLY A 658 -26.25 11.63 -24.24
C GLY A 658 -24.80 11.32 -23.88
N VAL A 659 -24.31 10.17 -24.32
CA VAL A 659 -22.94 9.71 -24.07
C VAL A 659 -22.28 9.32 -25.38
N LEU A 660 -21.05 9.79 -25.57
CA LEU A 660 -20.20 9.47 -26.71
C LEU A 660 -19.19 8.38 -26.32
N LEU A 661 -19.18 7.28 -27.09
CA LEU A 661 -18.19 6.21 -26.98
C LEU A 661 -17.36 6.16 -28.26
N ARG A 662 -16.03 5.99 -28.13
CA ARG A 662 -15.14 5.72 -29.28
C ARG A 662 -14.29 4.48 -29.04
N PHE A 663 -14.09 3.70 -30.10
CA PHE A 663 -13.34 2.45 -30.10
C PHE A 663 -12.17 2.51 -31.08
N ASP A 664 -11.16 1.67 -30.87
CA ASP A 664 -10.02 1.53 -31.78
C ASP A 664 -10.32 0.60 -32.97
N LEU A 665 -11.45 -0.12 -32.93
CA LEU A 665 -11.93 -1.02 -33.98
C LEU A 665 -13.23 -0.50 -34.60
N ALA A 666 -13.51 -0.93 -35.83
CA ALA A 666 -14.78 -0.64 -36.49
C ALA A 666 -15.89 -1.55 -35.94
N LEU A 667 -17.02 -0.95 -35.59
CA LEU A 667 -18.20 -1.62 -35.08
C LEU A 667 -19.09 -2.14 -36.22
N ASP A 668 -19.87 -3.17 -35.94
CA ASP A 668 -21.01 -3.54 -36.76
C ASP A 668 -22.08 -2.46 -36.64
N ARG A 669 -22.47 -1.85 -37.76
CA ARG A 669 -23.38 -0.69 -37.76
C ARG A 669 -24.77 -1.03 -37.23
N ALA A 670 -25.29 -2.23 -37.52
CA ALA A 670 -26.62 -2.62 -37.07
C ALA A 670 -26.67 -2.82 -35.55
N SER A 671 -25.66 -3.50 -34.99
CA SER A 671 -25.50 -3.63 -33.54
C SER A 671 -25.26 -2.29 -32.86
N ALA A 672 -24.40 -1.43 -33.42
CA ALA A 672 -24.05 -0.13 -32.84
C ALA A 672 -25.19 0.91 -32.90
N ALA A 673 -26.08 0.83 -33.90
CA ALA A 673 -27.24 1.71 -34.03
C ALA A 673 -28.46 1.25 -33.19
N ASN A 674 -28.41 0.07 -32.58
CA ASN A 674 -29.50 -0.44 -31.76
C ASN A 674 -29.39 0.05 -30.32
N ALA A 675 -30.27 0.99 -29.92
CA ALA A 675 -30.30 1.54 -28.56
C ALA A 675 -30.54 0.49 -27.46
N ALA A 676 -31.20 -0.64 -27.78
CA ALA A 676 -31.40 -1.74 -26.82
C ALA A 676 -30.11 -2.46 -26.42
N ASN A 677 -29.02 -2.25 -27.16
CA ASN A 677 -27.70 -2.75 -26.81
C ASN A 677 -26.98 -1.90 -25.76
N PHE A 678 -27.62 -0.82 -25.29
CA PHE A 678 -27.07 0.08 -24.29
C PHE A 678 -27.98 0.12 -23.05
N ALA A 679 -27.37 0.38 -21.90
CA ALA A 679 -28.09 0.66 -20.66
C ALA A 679 -27.33 1.73 -19.87
N ALA A 680 -28.05 2.58 -19.15
CA ALA A 680 -27.45 3.59 -18.29
C ALA A 680 -28.17 3.71 -16.95
N ALA A 681 -27.43 4.12 -15.93
CA ALA A 681 -27.97 4.32 -14.60
C ALA A 681 -27.14 5.37 -13.84
N SER A 682 -27.77 6.11 -12.92
CA SER A 682 -27.10 7.15 -12.14
C SER A 682 -27.46 7.13 -10.67
N TRP A 683 -26.54 7.57 -9.81
CA TRP A 683 -26.77 7.71 -8.37
C TRP A 683 -25.76 8.65 -7.70
N GLY A 684 -26.07 9.06 -6.48
CA GLY A 684 -25.26 9.86 -5.58
C GLY A 684 -24.74 9.07 -4.39
N TYR A 685 -23.75 9.66 -3.72
CA TYR A 685 -23.19 9.17 -2.46
C TYR A 685 -23.30 10.24 -1.37
N LYS A 686 -23.20 9.82 -0.10
CA LYS A 686 -23.09 10.74 1.05
C LYS A 686 -21.77 10.53 1.76
N ARG A 687 -21.06 11.63 1.97
CA ARG A 687 -19.83 11.66 2.76
C ARG A 687 -20.18 11.78 4.24
N THR A 688 -19.86 10.76 5.03
CA THR A 688 -20.18 10.72 6.47
C THR A 688 -19.07 10.00 7.24
N PHE A 689 -19.09 10.09 8.57
CA PHE A 689 -18.20 9.30 9.44
C PHE A 689 -18.51 7.78 9.39
N ARG A 690 -19.62 7.35 8.78
CA ARG A 690 -19.93 5.92 8.60
C ARG A 690 -19.05 5.33 7.50
N TYR A 691 -18.83 4.02 7.56
CA TYR A 691 -18.00 3.33 6.58
C TYR A 691 -18.71 3.22 5.23
N GLY A 692 -18.18 3.86 4.20
CA GLY A 692 -18.77 3.87 2.85
C GLY A 692 -20.06 4.69 2.75
N SER A 693 -20.83 4.44 1.69
CA SER A 693 -22.13 5.09 1.46
C SER A 693 -23.13 4.13 0.81
N PRO A 694 -24.43 4.18 1.19
CA PRO A 694 -25.53 3.75 0.33
C PRO A 694 -25.50 4.47 -1.02
N ASN A 695 -26.22 3.91 -2.00
CA ASN A 695 -26.55 4.65 -3.22
C ASN A 695 -27.82 5.48 -3.01
N TYR A 696 -27.83 6.71 -3.53
CA TYR A 696 -28.97 7.61 -3.46
C TYR A 696 -29.42 8.03 -4.86
N LYS A 697 -30.72 8.04 -5.08
CA LYS A 697 -31.33 8.64 -6.27
C LYS A 697 -31.21 10.16 -6.24
N ALA A 698 -31.51 10.81 -7.36
CA ALA A 698 -31.52 12.26 -7.50
C ALA A 698 -32.50 12.97 -6.55
N ASP A 699 -33.57 12.29 -6.11
CA ASP A 699 -34.52 12.80 -5.11
C ASP A 699 -34.05 12.64 -3.65
N GLY A 700 -32.87 12.03 -3.43
CA GLY A 700 -32.28 11.80 -2.12
C GLY A 700 -32.73 10.52 -1.41
N THR A 701 -33.65 9.74 -2.00
CA THR A 701 -34.05 8.42 -1.47
C THR A 701 -33.00 7.35 -1.82
N PRO A 702 -32.89 6.26 -1.05
CA PRO A 702 -31.98 5.17 -1.39
C PRO A 702 -32.32 4.51 -2.73
N GLY A 703 -31.31 4.27 -3.55
CA GLY A 703 -31.44 3.54 -4.82
C GLY A 703 -30.58 4.11 -5.94
N VAL A 704 -30.92 3.64 -7.14
CA VAL A 704 -30.31 4.03 -8.41
C VAL A 704 -31.40 4.49 -9.35
N ASP A 705 -31.13 5.54 -10.12
CA ASP A 705 -32.03 6.03 -11.17
C ASP A 705 -31.70 5.31 -12.49
N PRO A 706 -32.61 4.51 -13.07
CA PRO A 706 -32.43 3.97 -14.41
C PRO A 706 -32.55 5.10 -15.44
N LEU A 707 -31.64 5.11 -16.40
CA LEU A 707 -31.66 6.05 -17.52
C LEU A 707 -31.87 5.26 -18.81
N SER A 708 -32.97 5.51 -19.51
CA SER A 708 -33.31 4.83 -20.76
C SER A 708 -32.59 5.46 -21.95
N PRO A 709 -31.70 4.74 -22.66
CA PRO A 709 -31.21 5.16 -23.96
C PRO A 709 -32.37 5.34 -24.95
N SER A 710 -32.34 6.40 -25.75
CA SER A 710 -33.38 6.66 -26.75
C SER A 710 -32.97 6.18 -28.14
N VAL A 711 -31.90 6.75 -28.71
CA VAL A 711 -31.37 6.40 -30.03
C VAL A 711 -29.85 6.30 -29.98
N ALA A 712 -29.27 5.36 -30.73
CA ALA A 712 -27.83 5.25 -30.92
C ALA A 712 -27.45 5.62 -32.36
N TYR A 713 -26.57 6.61 -32.50
CA TYR A 713 -26.04 7.08 -33.79
C TYR A 713 -24.63 6.55 -33.95
N VAL A 714 -24.26 6.13 -35.15
CA VAL A 714 -22.92 5.61 -35.46
C VAL A 714 -22.17 6.64 -36.30
N SER A 715 -20.91 6.91 -35.96
CA SER A 715 -20.06 7.85 -36.67
C SER A 715 -19.80 7.42 -38.11
N ALA A 716 -19.34 8.37 -38.94
CA ALA A 716 -19.02 8.10 -40.35
C ALA A 716 -17.94 7.03 -40.51
N ASP A 717 -16.92 7.02 -39.66
CA ASP A 717 -15.83 6.02 -39.66
C ASP A 717 -16.22 4.65 -39.07
N GLY A 718 -17.42 4.54 -38.47
CA GLY A 718 -17.92 3.33 -37.84
C GLY A 718 -17.21 2.97 -36.52
N ARG A 719 -16.46 3.89 -35.91
CA ARG A 719 -15.70 3.66 -34.66
C ARG A 719 -16.22 4.43 -33.46
N GLY A 720 -17.25 5.25 -33.66
CA GLY A 720 -17.91 6.05 -32.62
C GLY A 720 -19.40 5.73 -32.55
N VAL A 721 -19.95 5.76 -31.34
CA VAL A 721 -21.38 5.71 -31.10
C VAL A 721 -21.76 6.83 -30.16
N PHE A 722 -22.76 7.62 -30.55
CA PHE A 722 -23.40 8.57 -29.66
C PHE A 722 -24.78 8.03 -29.27
N VAL A 723 -24.98 7.79 -27.98
CA VAL A 723 -26.23 7.25 -27.44
C VAL A 723 -26.97 8.38 -26.75
N THR A 724 -28.13 8.77 -27.27
CA THR A 724 -28.95 9.80 -26.63
C THR A 724 -29.58 9.28 -25.36
N ILE A 725 -29.50 10.07 -24.29
CA ILE A 725 -30.08 9.79 -22.99
C ILE A 725 -30.82 11.06 -22.56
N PRO A 726 -32.16 11.12 -22.70
CA PRO A 726 -32.89 12.35 -22.43
C PRO A 726 -32.80 12.78 -20.96
N GLY A 727 -32.45 14.05 -20.73
CA GLY A 727 -32.45 14.64 -19.40
C GLY A 727 -31.22 14.32 -18.55
N MET A 728 -30.05 14.12 -19.18
CA MET A 728 -28.76 14.02 -18.49
C MET A 728 -28.53 15.21 -17.56
N LYS A 729 -28.01 14.93 -16.36
CA LYS A 729 -27.69 15.93 -15.33
C LYS A 729 -26.34 15.60 -14.70
N PRO A 730 -25.65 16.60 -14.12
CA PRO A 730 -24.50 16.32 -13.28
C PRO A 730 -24.88 15.38 -12.13
N VAL A 731 -24.03 14.38 -11.89
CA VAL A 731 -24.27 13.33 -10.88
C VAL A 731 -22.94 12.77 -10.40
N MET A 732 -22.89 12.25 -9.16
CA MET A 732 -21.65 11.65 -8.64
C MET A 732 -21.25 10.37 -9.38
N GLN A 733 -22.23 9.60 -9.84
CA GLN A 733 -21.97 8.37 -10.56
C GLN A 733 -22.93 8.19 -11.72
N LEU A 734 -22.36 8.01 -12.91
CA LEU A 734 -23.02 7.52 -14.10
C LEU A 734 -22.38 6.19 -14.49
N LYS A 735 -23.21 5.17 -14.71
CA LYS A 735 -22.85 3.89 -15.30
C LYS A 735 -23.39 3.83 -16.72
N VAL A 736 -22.57 3.39 -17.67
CA VAL A 736 -22.96 3.13 -19.06
C VAL A 736 -22.50 1.74 -19.43
N ALA A 737 -23.41 0.88 -19.87
CA ALA A 737 -23.13 -0.49 -20.30
C ALA A 737 -23.51 -0.69 -21.77
N TRP A 738 -22.79 -1.57 -22.45
CA TRP A 738 -23.01 -1.88 -23.86
C TRP A 738 -22.79 -3.37 -24.15
N THR A 739 -23.52 -3.89 -25.14
CA THR A 739 -23.30 -5.22 -25.73
C THR A 739 -23.37 -5.09 -27.26
N LEU A 740 -22.22 -4.95 -27.88
CA LEU A 740 -22.07 -4.63 -29.30
C LEU A 740 -21.34 -5.75 -30.04
N LYS A 741 -21.30 -5.64 -31.37
CA LYS A 741 -20.42 -6.43 -32.23
C LYS A 741 -19.45 -5.53 -32.98
N ALA A 742 -18.22 -6.00 -33.13
CA ALA A 742 -17.29 -5.46 -34.10
C ALA A 742 -17.68 -5.87 -35.52
N ARG A 743 -17.15 -5.18 -36.53
CA ARG A 743 -17.37 -5.53 -37.95
C ARG A 743 -16.88 -6.94 -38.30
N ASP A 744 -15.87 -7.44 -37.60
CA ASP A 744 -15.34 -8.80 -37.77
C ASP A 744 -16.11 -9.86 -36.96
N GLY A 745 -17.22 -9.47 -36.31
CA GLY A 745 -18.11 -10.36 -35.58
C GLY A 745 -17.74 -10.58 -34.12
N ARG A 746 -16.59 -10.08 -33.61
CA ARG A 746 -16.26 -10.22 -32.18
C ARG A 746 -17.28 -9.49 -31.32
N GLU A 747 -17.54 -10.05 -30.14
CA GLU A 747 -18.34 -9.35 -29.13
C GLU A 747 -17.53 -8.18 -28.54
N VAL A 748 -18.19 -7.05 -28.40
CA VAL A 748 -17.68 -5.83 -27.78
C VAL A 748 -18.65 -5.50 -26.65
N LYS A 749 -18.37 -6.02 -25.46
CA LYS A 749 -19.23 -5.89 -24.29
C LYS A 749 -18.45 -5.27 -23.15
N GLY A 750 -19.09 -4.38 -22.40
CA GLY A 750 -18.45 -3.76 -21.25
C GLY A 750 -19.36 -2.77 -20.54
N GLU A 751 -18.81 -2.20 -19.49
CA GLU A 751 -19.42 -1.12 -18.74
C GLU A 751 -18.35 -0.14 -18.30
N ALA A 752 -18.76 1.11 -18.18
CA ALA A 752 -17.92 2.22 -17.78
C ALA A 752 -18.58 3.01 -16.65
N TYR A 753 -17.73 3.61 -15.83
CA TYR A 753 -18.12 4.40 -14.67
C TYR A 753 -17.47 5.77 -14.77
N THR A 754 -18.27 6.82 -14.61
CA THR A 754 -17.80 8.21 -14.73
C THR A 754 -18.57 9.14 -13.82
N THR A 755 -17.96 10.28 -13.48
CA THR A 755 -18.59 11.36 -12.72
C THR A 755 -18.73 12.60 -13.61
N PRO A 756 -19.89 12.82 -14.25
CA PRO A 756 -20.09 13.97 -15.11
C PRO A 756 -20.35 15.23 -14.29
N TYR A 757 -19.32 16.01 -13.97
CA TYR A 757 -19.50 17.32 -13.33
C TYR A 757 -20.00 18.38 -14.30
N ALA A 758 -19.56 18.29 -15.57
CA ALA A 758 -19.96 19.19 -16.65
C ALA A 758 -20.46 18.39 -17.85
N LEU A 759 -21.54 18.86 -18.48
CA LEU A 759 -22.16 18.25 -19.65
C LEU A 759 -22.24 19.28 -20.78
N GLU A 760 -21.21 19.30 -21.62
CA GLU A 760 -21.19 20.14 -22.81
C GLU A 760 -22.18 19.62 -23.87
N PRO A 761 -22.69 20.50 -24.75
CA PRO A 761 -23.56 20.09 -25.84
C PRO A 761 -22.80 19.22 -26.85
N PHE A 762 -23.43 18.16 -27.33
CA PHE A 762 -22.90 17.35 -28.41
C PHE A 762 -22.96 18.11 -29.74
N ASN A 763 -21.84 18.15 -30.47
CA ASN A 763 -21.77 18.71 -31.81
C ASN A 763 -21.57 17.60 -32.85
N PRO A 764 -22.63 17.12 -33.52
CA PRO A 764 -22.54 15.96 -34.40
C PRO A 764 -21.54 16.12 -35.55
N ARG A 765 -21.44 17.30 -36.17
CA ARG A 765 -20.46 17.54 -37.25
C ARG A 765 -19.03 17.46 -36.72
N ALA A 766 -18.73 18.18 -35.63
CA ALA A 766 -17.39 18.20 -35.05
C ALA A 766 -16.95 16.81 -34.58
N GLU A 767 -17.90 15.99 -34.12
CA GLU A 767 -17.65 14.66 -33.58
C GLU A 767 -17.66 13.56 -34.66
N GLY A 768 -17.90 13.88 -35.94
CA GLY A 768 -17.81 12.94 -37.07
C GLY A 768 -19.09 12.15 -37.37
N PHE A 769 -20.25 12.65 -36.96
CA PHE A 769 -21.57 12.04 -37.19
C PHE A 769 -22.34 12.70 -38.34
N GLY A 770 -21.82 13.80 -38.89
CA GLY A 770 -22.47 14.54 -39.97
C GLY A 770 -23.70 15.31 -39.49
N ASP A 771 -24.66 15.49 -40.39
CA ASP A 771 -25.89 16.26 -40.14
C ASP A 771 -27.01 15.36 -39.65
N ILE A 772 -26.99 15.09 -38.35
CA ILE A 772 -28.05 14.35 -37.66
C ILE A 772 -28.85 15.28 -36.75
N THR A 773 -30.17 15.09 -36.75
CA THR A 773 -31.06 15.69 -35.75
C THR A 773 -31.23 14.68 -34.61
N LEU A 774 -30.90 15.09 -33.39
CA LEU A 774 -30.93 14.19 -32.23
C LEU A 774 -32.37 13.95 -31.75
N ASP A 775 -32.79 12.69 -31.75
CA ASP A 775 -33.98 12.22 -31.05
C ASP A 775 -33.72 12.12 -29.53
N LEU A 776 -34.41 12.98 -28.78
CA LEU A 776 -34.42 13.04 -27.31
C LEU A 776 -35.79 12.64 -26.74
N THR A 777 -36.65 11.98 -27.51
CA THR A 777 -37.90 11.42 -27.00
C THR A 777 -37.59 10.45 -25.87
N ARG A 778 -38.19 10.67 -24.71
CA ARG A 778 -38.10 9.75 -23.58
C ARG A 778 -38.74 8.44 -23.97
N ARG A 779 -37.93 7.38 -23.99
CA ARG A 779 -38.43 6.01 -24.10
C ARG A 779 -38.70 5.52 -22.69
N GLU A 780 -39.87 4.97 -22.44
CA GLU A 780 -40.05 4.17 -21.24
C GLU A 780 -38.98 3.08 -21.26
N ALA A 781 -38.31 2.86 -20.12
CA ALA A 781 -37.51 1.65 -19.96
C ALA A 781 -38.43 0.47 -20.32
N PRO A 782 -37.93 -0.61 -20.94
CA PRO A 782 -38.74 -1.81 -21.14
C PRO A 782 -39.24 -2.30 -19.77
N VAL A 783 -40.44 -1.87 -19.38
CA VAL A 783 -41.21 -2.47 -18.30
C VAL A 783 -41.94 -3.64 -18.96
N GLY A 784 -41.16 -4.63 -19.40
CA GLY A 784 -41.71 -5.97 -19.36
C GLY A 784 -42.05 -6.26 -17.89
N PRO A 785 -43.07 -7.08 -17.58
CA PRO A 785 -43.21 -7.58 -16.24
C PRO A 785 -41.91 -8.31 -15.92
N VAL A 786 -41.01 -7.64 -15.22
CA VAL A 786 -40.08 -8.32 -14.35
C VAL A 786 -41.02 -8.87 -13.29
N VAL A 787 -41.58 -10.05 -13.55
CA VAL A 787 -41.95 -10.94 -12.47
C VAL A 787 -40.64 -11.01 -11.71
N ALA A 788 -40.55 -10.28 -10.59
CA ALA A 788 -39.38 -10.33 -9.74
C ALA A 788 -39.15 -11.81 -9.53
N ALA A 789 -38.06 -12.33 -10.13
CA ALA A 789 -37.80 -13.75 -10.06
C ALA A 789 -37.83 -14.08 -8.58
N ALA A 790 -38.61 -15.09 -8.21
CA ALA A 790 -38.75 -15.44 -6.81
C ALA A 790 -37.34 -15.61 -6.23
N PRO A 791 -37.02 -15.02 -5.08
CA PRO A 791 -35.68 -15.08 -4.53
C PRO A 791 -35.17 -16.53 -4.47
N THR A 792 -33.95 -16.77 -4.93
CA THR A 792 -33.35 -18.11 -4.98
C THR A 792 -32.01 -18.17 -4.27
N VAL A 793 -31.63 -19.37 -3.83
CA VAL A 793 -30.30 -19.62 -3.24
C VAL A 793 -29.19 -19.34 -4.25
N ASP A 794 -29.39 -19.68 -5.52
CA ASP A 794 -28.38 -19.51 -6.57
C ASP A 794 -28.13 -18.04 -6.88
N GLU A 795 -29.20 -17.24 -7.04
CA GLU A 795 -29.07 -15.78 -7.16
C GLU A 795 -28.37 -15.19 -5.92
N GLY A 796 -28.71 -15.68 -4.73
CA GLY A 796 -28.09 -15.24 -3.49
C GLY A 796 -26.58 -15.46 -3.48
N ARG A 797 -26.14 -16.63 -3.95
CA ARG A 797 -24.73 -16.96 -4.10
C ARG A 797 -24.04 -16.05 -5.12
N GLU A 798 -24.67 -15.81 -6.27
CA GLU A 798 -24.13 -14.94 -7.31
C GLU A 798 -23.96 -13.51 -6.81
N VAL A 799 -24.98 -12.95 -6.15
CA VAL A 799 -24.92 -11.62 -5.53
C VAL A 799 -23.80 -11.58 -4.49
N PHE A 800 -23.72 -12.59 -3.62
CA PHE A 800 -22.69 -12.68 -2.58
C PHE A 800 -21.26 -12.66 -3.15
N VAL A 801 -21.03 -13.32 -4.29
CA VAL A 801 -19.74 -13.30 -4.98
C VAL A 801 -19.52 -11.97 -5.69
N ARG A 802 -20.50 -11.52 -6.49
CA ARG A 802 -20.40 -10.34 -7.35
C ARG A 802 -20.07 -9.08 -6.56
N TYR A 803 -20.72 -8.90 -5.41
CA TYR A 803 -20.56 -7.75 -4.53
C TYR A 803 -19.41 -7.91 -3.52
N GLY A 804 -18.56 -8.93 -3.68
CA GLY A 804 -17.32 -9.08 -2.92
C GLY A 804 -17.52 -9.53 -1.46
N CYS A 805 -18.70 -10.00 -1.07
CA CYS A 805 -18.96 -10.44 0.31
C CYS A 805 -18.00 -11.56 0.75
N LEU A 806 -17.57 -12.41 -0.19
CA LEU A 806 -16.57 -13.46 0.03
C LEU A 806 -15.20 -12.92 0.47
N ALA A 807 -14.86 -11.68 0.17
CA ALA A 807 -13.59 -11.10 0.60
C ALA A 807 -13.53 -10.96 2.14
N CYS A 808 -14.68 -10.70 2.77
CA CYS A 808 -14.77 -10.43 4.20
C CYS A 808 -15.46 -11.56 4.99
N HIS A 809 -16.35 -12.33 4.39
CA HIS A 809 -17.14 -13.36 5.06
C HIS A 809 -16.84 -14.75 4.52
N ALA A 810 -16.68 -15.72 5.43
CA ALA A 810 -16.49 -17.12 5.07
C ALA A 810 -17.85 -17.86 5.05
N PRO A 811 -18.24 -18.48 3.93
CA PRO A 811 -19.48 -19.25 3.85
C PRO A 811 -19.34 -20.68 4.41
N GLU A 812 -18.11 -21.15 4.63
CA GLU A 812 -17.79 -22.53 5.02
C GLU A 812 -17.34 -22.60 6.49
N ARG A 813 -17.69 -23.69 7.19
CA ARG A 813 -17.21 -23.96 8.54
C ARG A 813 -15.72 -24.29 8.52
N GLY A 814 -14.98 -23.79 9.52
CA GLY A 814 -13.55 -24.07 9.66
C GLY A 814 -12.64 -23.32 8.68
N ALA A 815 -13.19 -22.47 7.81
CA ALA A 815 -12.41 -21.58 6.97
C ALA A 815 -11.53 -20.62 7.80
N ALA A 816 -10.43 -20.18 7.21
CA ALA A 816 -9.52 -19.23 7.84
C ALA A 816 -10.27 -17.95 8.29
N PRO A 817 -9.90 -17.36 9.44
CA PRO A 817 -10.50 -16.11 9.91
C PRO A 817 -10.46 -15.01 8.83
N LYS A 818 -11.59 -14.31 8.65
CA LYS A 818 -11.70 -13.15 7.75
C LYS A 818 -12.07 -11.89 8.52
N MET A 819 -12.16 -10.75 7.84
CA MET A 819 -12.53 -9.47 8.46
C MET A 819 -13.94 -9.45 9.05
N GLY A 820 -14.86 -10.25 8.50
CA GLY A 820 -16.23 -10.41 8.97
C GLY A 820 -16.48 -11.80 9.56
N PRO A 821 -17.58 -11.97 10.32
CA PRO A 821 -17.96 -13.25 10.90
C PRO A 821 -18.19 -14.32 9.83
N THR A 822 -17.93 -15.58 10.22
CA THR A 822 -18.39 -16.73 9.43
C THR A 822 -19.91 -16.76 9.37
N LEU A 823 -20.43 -17.07 8.19
CA LEU A 823 -21.86 -17.20 7.93
C LEU A 823 -22.32 -18.67 7.97
N ALA A 824 -21.38 -19.61 8.07
CA ALA A 824 -21.67 -21.03 8.09
C ALA A 824 -22.45 -21.42 9.36
N GLY A 825 -23.65 -21.99 9.17
CA GLY A 825 -24.54 -22.36 10.26
C GLY A 825 -25.02 -21.19 11.10
N LEU A 826 -24.94 -19.94 10.59
CA LEU A 826 -25.31 -18.75 11.33
C LEU A 826 -26.81 -18.68 11.62
N TYR A 827 -27.65 -19.02 10.64
CA TYR A 827 -29.08 -18.78 10.71
C TYR A 827 -29.75 -19.52 11.88
N GLY A 828 -30.56 -18.80 12.66
CA GLY A 828 -31.26 -19.34 13.83
C GLY A 828 -30.41 -19.51 15.09
N THR A 829 -29.11 -19.18 15.05
CA THR A 829 -28.24 -19.23 16.23
C THR A 829 -28.31 -17.93 17.05
N SER A 830 -28.02 -18.01 18.34
CA SER A 830 -27.88 -16.84 19.22
C SER A 830 -26.50 -16.20 19.04
N ARG A 831 -26.47 -14.86 18.95
CA ARG A 831 -25.27 -14.05 18.76
C ARG A 831 -25.19 -12.95 19.81
N ARG A 832 -24.04 -12.89 20.48
CA ARG A 832 -23.65 -11.72 21.28
C ARG A 832 -23.17 -10.61 20.37
N LEU A 833 -23.39 -9.38 20.81
CA LEU A 833 -23.07 -8.19 20.03
C LEU A 833 -22.13 -7.29 20.83
N ALA A 834 -21.25 -6.60 20.12
CA ALA A 834 -20.28 -5.71 20.75
C ALA A 834 -20.92 -4.40 21.24
N ASN A 835 -22.02 -3.97 20.61
CA ASN A 835 -22.62 -2.66 20.80
C ASN A 835 -23.93 -2.67 21.61
N ARG A 836 -24.40 -3.84 22.06
CA ARG A 836 -25.54 -3.97 22.99
C ARG A 836 -25.42 -5.24 23.85
N PRO A 837 -25.92 -5.23 25.10
CA PRO A 837 -25.70 -6.33 26.04
C PRO A 837 -26.57 -7.55 25.74
N GLU A 838 -27.76 -7.39 25.16
CA GLU A 838 -28.64 -8.51 24.88
C GLU A 838 -28.20 -9.29 23.62
N PRO A 839 -28.13 -10.64 23.70
CA PRO A 839 -27.90 -11.45 22.52
C PRO A 839 -29.12 -11.40 21.60
N VAL A 840 -28.88 -11.61 20.30
CA VAL A 840 -29.93 -11.68 19.28
C VAL A 840 -29.90 -13.02 18.55
N VAL A 841 -31.08 -13.47 18.11
CA VAL A 841 -31.16 -14.60 17.19
C VAL A 841 -30.82 -14.10 15.78
N ALA A 842 -29.93 -14.81 15.09
CA ALA A 842 -29.60 -14.52 13.70
C ALA A 842 -30.70 -14.99 12.74
N ASP A 843 -31.87 -14.35 12.83
CA ASP A 843 -33.02 -14.56 11.97
C ASP A 843 -32.99 -13.67 10.72
N GLU A 844 -34.04 -13.70 9.90
CA GLU A 844 -34.12 -12.91 8.66
C GLU A 844 -34.10 -11.40 8.91
N ALA A 845 -34.66 -10.94 10.04
CA ALA A 845 -34.65 -9.53 10.40
C ALA A 845 -33.24 -9.06 10.76
N TYR A 846 -32.51 -9.86 11.55
CA TYR A 846 -31.10 -9.60 11.87
C TYR A 846 -30.22 -9.59 10.62
N LEU A 847 -30.37 -10.58 9.73
CA LEU A 847 -29.57 -10.66 8.51
C LEU A 847 -29.86 -9.48 7.56
N ARG A 848 -31.14 -9.11 7.39
CA ARG A 848 -31.54 -7.95 6.60
C ARG A 848 -30.98 -6.64 7.19
N GLN A 849 -31.06 -6.46 8.51
CA GLN A 849 -30.45 -5.33 9.20
C GLN A 849 -28.93 -5.33 9.02
N SER A 850 -28.26 -6.47 9.12
CA SER A 850 -26.80 -6.56 8.95
C SER A 850 -26.35 -6.19 7.54
N ILE A 851 -27.15 -6.48 6.51
CA ILE A 851 -26.86 -6.12 5.12
C ILE A 851 -27.12 -4.62 4.85
N ARG A 852 -28.23 -4.09 5.37
CA ARG A 852 -28.67 -2.71 5.11
C ARG A 852 -28.02 -1.68 6.05
N GLU A 853 -27.79 -2.05 7.30
CA GLU A 853 -27.31 -1.20 8.39
C GLU A 853 -26.27 -1.95 9.25
N PRO A 854 -25.11 -2.33 8.67
CA PRO A 854 -24.15 -3.22 9.32
C PRO A 854 -23.62 -2.71 10.67
N ALA A 855 -23.57 -1.39 10.89
CA ALA A 855 -23.12 -0.79 12.14
C ALA A 855 -24.16 -0.87 13.28
N ALA A 856 -25.41 -1.27 13.00
CA ALA A 856 -26.49 -1.30 13.98
C ALA A 856 -26.38 -2.48 14.96
N ALA A 857 -25.84 -3.63 14.53
CA ALA A 857 -25.76 -4.85 15.33
C ALA A 857 -24.47 -5.63 15.04
N VAL A 858 -23.34 -5.10 15.51
CA VAL A 858 -22.01 -5.67 15.24
C VAL A 858 -21.77 -6.89 16.13
N ALA A 859 -21.42 -8.03 15.51
CA ALA A 859 -21.07 -9.25 16.22
C ALA A 859 -19.85 -9.03 17.14
N GLU A 860 -19.89 -9.60 18.35
CA GLU A 860 -18.78 -9.53 19.31
C GLU A 860 -17.46 -10.03 18.68
N GLY A 861 -16.37 -9.26 18.82
CA GLY A 861 -15.05 -9.55 18.23
C GLY A 861 -14.81 -8.96 16.83
N PHE A 862 -15.82 -8.32 16.24
CA PHE A 862 -15.78 -7.69 14.90
C PHE A 862 -15.94 -6.16 14.92
N ASP A 863 -15.99 -5.54 16.09
CA ASP A 863 -16.09 -4.09 16.35
C ASP A 863 -14.73 -3.35 16.25
N ARG A 864 -13.84 -3.83 15.40
CA ARG A 864 -12.46 -3.35 15.34
C ARG A 864 -12.36 -1.96 14.70
N PRO A 865 -11.61 -1.01 15.29
CA PRO A 865 -11.40 0.32 14.70
C PRO A 865 -10.82 0.25 13.27
N GLY A 866 -11.39 1.07 12.40
CA GLY A 866 -10.96 1.19 11.00
C GLY A 866 -11.30 0.00 10.09
N VAL A 867 -12.11 -0.96 10.56
CA VAL A 867 -12.72 -2.02 9.75
C VAL A 867 -14.23 -1.80 9.77
N GLY A 868 -14.89 -1.87 8.61
CA GLY A 868 -16.33 -1.70 8.52
C GLY A 868 -16.89 -2.39 7.29
N MET A 869 -18.15 -2.82 7.39
CA MET A 869 -18.93 -3.27 6.26
C MET A 869 -19.72 -2.07 5.72
N PRO A 870 -19.68 -1.79 4.40
CA PRO A 870 -20.52 -0.75 3.81
C PRO A 870 -21.99 -1.14 3.86
N SER A 871 -22.86 -0.14 3.87
CA SER A 871 -24.30 -0.37 3.70
C SER A 871 -24.62 -0.78 2.26
N PHE A 872 -25.40 -1.84 2.09
CA PHE A 872 -25.97 -2.23 0.79
C PHE A 872 -27.35 -1.62 0.53
N THR A 873 -27.76 -0.63 1.33
CA THR A 873 -29.00 0.14 1.12
C THR A 873 -28.92 0.92 -0.20
N GLY A 874 -29.95 0.80 -1.02
CA GLY A 874 -29.97 1.39 -2.37
C GLY A 874 -28.99 0.76 -3.38
N VAL A 875 -28.12 -0.15 -2.93
CA VAL A 875 -27.18 -0.91 -3.78
C VAL A 875 -27.83 -2.22 -4.25
N LEU A 876 -28.38 -3.00 -3.32
CA LEU A 876 -29.12 -4.23 -3.61
C LEU A 876 -30.63 -3.98 -3.65
N THR A 877 -31.35 -4.66 -4.56
CA THR A 877 -32.82 -4.70 -4.52
C THR A 877 -33.31 -5.57 -3.35
N ASP A 878 -34.58 -5.46 -2.97
CA ASP A 878 -35.12 -6.29 -1.88
C ASP A 878 -35.10 -7.79 -2.23
N GLY A 879 -35.42 -8.14 -3.47
CA GLY A 879 -35.31 -9.53 -3.96
C GLY A 879 -33.88 -10.07 -3.87
N GLN A 880 -32.86 -9.27 -4.20
CA GLN A 880 -31.46 -9.67 -4.06
C GLN A 880 -31.05 -9.86 -2.60
N VAL A 881 -31.53 -9.01 -1.69
CA VAL A 881 -31.29 -9.18 -0.24
C VAL A 881 -31.94 -10.47 0.26
N GLU A 882 -33.17 -10.76 -0.17
CA GLU A 882 -33.86 -12.01 0.17
C GLU A 882 -33.12 -13.23 -0.37
N SER A 883 -32.63 -13.17 -1.61
CA SER A 883 -31.82 -14.23 -2.22
C SER A 883 -30.52 -14.47 -1.42
N VAL A 884 -29.81 -13.41 -1.01
CA VAL A 884 -28.61 -13.54 -0.15
C VAL A 884 -28.96 -14.16 1.21
N ILE A 885 -30.09 -13.80 1.81
CA ILE A 885 -30.56 -14.41 3.06
C ILE A 885 -30.85 -15.90 2.85
N LEU A 886 -31.52 -16.28 1.76
CA LEU A 886 -31.74 -17.69 1.41
C LEU A 886 -30.43 -18.46 1.23
N PHE A 887 -29.44 -17.84 0.59
CA PHE A 887 -28.10 -18.42 0.48
C PHE A 887 -27.47 -18.63 1.86
N ILE A 888 -27.48 -17.64 2.75
CA ILE A 888 -26.96 -17.78 4.13
C ILE A 888 -27.68 -18.89 4.90
N LYS A 889 -29.01 -19.00 4.76
CA LYS A 889 -29.81 -20.09 5.35
C LYS A 889 -29.39 -21.47 4.85
N SER A 890 -28.89 -21.56 3.62
CA SER A 890 -28.41 -22.82 3.04
C SER A 890 -27.03 -23.25 3.56
N LEU A 891 -26.27 -22.35 4.18
CA LEU A 891 -24.94 -22.63 4.73
C LEU A 891 -25.07 -23.34 6.07
N LYS A 892 -24.75 -24.64 6.11
CA LYS A 892 -24.89 -25.48 7.31
C LYS A 892 -23.67 -25.48 8.22
#